data_AF-A0A177C1Q8-F1
#
_entry.id   AF-A0A177C1Q8-F1
#
_cell.length_a   1.000
_cell.length_b   1.000
_cell.length_c   1.000
_cell.angle_alpha   90.00
_cell.angle_beta   90.00
_cell.angle_gamma   90.00
#
_symmetry.space_group_name_H-M   'P 1'
#
loop_
_entity.id
_entity.type
_entity.pdbx_description
1 polymer ?
#
loop_
_entity_poly.entity_id
_entity_poly.type
_entity_poly.pdbx_seq_one_letter_code
_entity_poly.pdbx_strand_id
1 'polypeptide(L)'
;MPEPSSRPLRWIESSSMASAENSDPNSTTQDESKARVRRRQRQRKGPPQLQFVTATDPSDFKGEKAKRSVRSQAMIQYRYQSAAQKKQKKEGTQGKGEPVQTAERVVPVPRNDEPYDAEDDALLLPRRDSHSSTEEWWSTSEHDADGGPLRTPYTTALASTRPSSRGNRVMAIPLNQAAKRVVESEEERDAILLQLLARRMAASCIGSSMDPFLVIPKFKTSELDSNKLVRNCNRVFVSKQTLARWVPAMLAHPHILLSSTIMSSTWRDMLDGMNAESRRTILVKAEIITWINERLRHADTMCRDDTIMVIIHLLMGETWSCNEKTLAIHMSGMARLMAARGKLELPPTFDTVGLATAIVCGHVPIICESAPLPQLCRFQAPDFPVDPSMALPESPLYSPREQMYSVVTDPACSKHTYNLLCDVRDLTDVFLDYNDNLATIVDEHDHNRLRTLSVDYDLKVAQFRTKLASMPSAYTPGLPTSNDWIYEACRITALIYMSALITGVPFSQAADPTLNAVVREAASISDEGWPTKRLTESLYEVVERTNTGDSWNNMVGVFYWVCVVGSAAARTSAIISTNSRPSVHSEAYPTWVKRCLTMFSSRTLALMIFEHPLPLLVTQKKMHKIQALVGRNASHPRVFQEYS
;
A
#
# COMPACT_ATOMS: atom_id res chain seq x y z
N MET A 1 40.75 37.94 27.45
CA MET A 1 39.43 37.31 27.24
C MET A 1 39.66 36.01 26.49
N PRO A 2 39.60 34.84 27.15
CA PRO A 2 40.03 33.58 26.54
C PRO A 2 38.86 32.74 26.02
N GLU A 3 39.13 32.00 24.94
CA GLU A 3 38.26 31.01 24.29
C GLU A 3 37.93 29.81 25.20
N PRO A 4 36.78 29.13 25.01
CA PRO A 4 36.48 27.89 25.70
C PRO A 4 36.89 26.66 24.86
N SER A 5 37.81 25.87 25.42
CA SER A 5 38.16 24.53 24.97
C SER A 5 37.07 23.52 25.34
N SER A 6 36.54 22.79 24.36
CA SER A 6 35.64 21.65 24.57
C SER A 6 36.42 20.33 24.59
N ARG A 7 36.42 19.65 25.75
CA ARG A 7 36.78 18.23 25.87
C ARG A 7 35.52 17.39 26.12
N PRO A 8 35.46 16.13 25.64
CA PRO A 8 34.27 15.30 25.78
C PRO A 8 34.21 14.57 27.13
N LEU A 9 32.99 14.44 27.65
CA LEU A 9 32.63 13.72 28.88
C LEU A 9 32.91 12.21 28.74
N ARG A 10 33.79 11.69 29.60
CA ARG A 10 33.87 10.26 29.96
C ARG A 10 32.82 9.98 31.04
N TRP A 11 32.00 8.95 30.83
CA TRP A 11 31.12 8.41 31.87
C TRP A 11 31.91 7.54 32.85
N ILE A 12 31.68 7.82 34.14
CA ILE A 12 32.24 7.15 35.31
C ILE A 12 31.32 5.98 35.68
N GLU A 13 31.88 4.78 35.77
CA GLU A 13 31.26 3.63 36.45
C GLU A 13 31.27 3.88 37.96
N SER A 14 30.11 3.78 38.59
CA SER A 14 29.97 3.80 40.05
C SER A 14 29.83 2.38 40.58
N SER A 15 30.77 2.04 41.47
CA SER A 15 30.79 0.84 42.31
C SER A 15 29.73 0.91 43.42
N SER A 16 29.28 -0.24 43.88
CA SER A 16 28.81 -0.44 45.25
C SER A 16 29.27 -1.81 45.77
N MET A 17 30.13 -1.76 46.78
CA MET A 17 30.59 -2.87 47.62
C MET A 17 29.67 -3.07 48.83
N ALA A 18 29.58 -4.30 49.34
CA ALA A 18 29.76 -4.71 50.76
C ALA A 18 29.19 -6.15 50.95
N SER A 19 30.02 -7.17 51.22
CA SER A 19 30.43 -7.70 52.56
C SER A 19 29.34 -8.63 53.17
N ALA A 20 29.57 -9.81 53.77
CA ALA A 20 30.75 -10.51 54.27
C ALA A 20 30.43 -12.02 54.50
N GLU A 21 31.50 -12.83 54.55
CA GLU A 21 31.78 -14.04 55.39
C GLU A 21 30.66 -15.02 55.79
N ASN A 22 30.83 -16.31 55.45
CA ASN A 22 31.11 -17.35 56.45
C ASN A 22 31.41 -18.77 55.88
N SER A 23 32.52 -19.33 56.37
CA SER A 23 32.78 -20.73 56.78
C SER A 23 32.29 -21.95 55.95
N ASP A 24 33.28 -22.71 55.48
CA ASP A 24 33.27 -24.17 55.25
C ASP A 24 32.84 -24.97 56.52
N PRO A 25 32.21 -26.16 56.42
CA PRO A 25 32.99 -27.38 56.15
C PRO A 25 32.29 -28.53 55.37
N ASN A 26 33.10 -29.22 54.56
CA ASN A 26 33.27 -30.68 54.50
C ASN A 26 32.00 -31.58 54.44
N SER A 27 31.70 -32.16 53.26
CA SER A 27 31.09 -33.51 53.21
C SER A 27 31.38 -34.26 51.91
N THR A 28 32.21 -35.28 52.08
CA THR A 28 32.46 -36.44 51.23
C THR A 28 31.18 -37.23 50.95
N THR A 29 30.87 -37.55 49.69
CA THR A 29 30.03 -38.70 49.26
C THR A 29 30.22 -38.90 47.76
N GLN A 30 31.07 -39.86 47.38
CA GLN A 30 30.73 -41.21 46.93
C GLN A 30 30.09 -41.27 45.54
N ASP A 31 30.96 -41.68 44.63
CA ASP A 31 30.77 -42.01 43.23
C ASP A 31 30.10 -43.40 43.12
N GLU A 32 28.82 -43.46 42.75
CA GLU A 32 28.15 -44.71 42.35
C GLU A 32 27.75 -44.63 40.87
N SER A 33 28.67 -45.07 40.00
CA SER A 33 28.42 -45.29 38.58
C SER A 33 27.53 -46.53 38.36
N LYS A 34 26.21 -46.37 38.43
CA LYS A 34 25.26 -47.42 38.00
C LYS A 34 25.20 -47.49 36.48
N ALA A 35 25.66 -48.60 35.93
CA ALA A 35 25.62 -48.92 34.50
C ALA A 35 24.17 -48.86 33.96
N ARG A 36 23.88 -47.81 33.19
CA ARG A 36 22.56 -47.54 32.63
C ARG A 36 22.32 -48.44 31.42
N VAL A 37 21.44 -49.43 31.59
CA VAL A 37 20.95 -50.34 30.52
C VAL A 37 20.46 -49.52 29.32
N ARG A 38 21.14 -49.66 28.17
CA ARG A 38 20.77 -49.07 26.87
C ARG A 38 19.44 -49.67 26.39
N ARG A 39 18.33 -49.02 26.72
CA ARG A 39 17.01 -49.30 26.13
C ARG A 39 17.06 -48.92 24.64
N ARG A 40 17.01 -49.91 23.74
CA ARG A 40 16.90 -49.69 22.28
C ARG A 40 15.71 -48.77 22.01
N GLN A 41 15.96 -47.59 21.44
CA GLN A 41 14.91 -46.64 21.05
C GLN A 41 14.04 -47.29 19.96
N ARG A 42 12.79 -47.61 20.28
CA ARG A 42 11.78 -47.99 19.30
C ARG A 42 11.55 -46.79 18.38
N GLN A 43 11.72 -46.99 17.07
CA GLN A 43 11.37 -45.98 16.08
C GLN A 43 9.85 -45.76 16.14
N ARG A 44 9.42 -44.61 16.66
CA ARG A 44 8.02 -44.19 16.57
C ARG A 44 7.73 -43.81 15.13
N LYS A 45 6.81 -44.52 14.47
CA LYS A 45 6.29 -44.15 13.15
C LYS A 45 5.16 -43.13 13.36
N GLY A 46 5.41 -41.88 13.02
CA GLY A 46 4.42 -40.80 13.09
C GLY A 46 5.08 -39.41 13.08
N PRO A 47 4.35 -38.35 12.72
CA PRO A 47 4.84 -36.98 12.84
C PRO A 47 5.14 -36.65 14.32
N PRO A 48 6.18 -35.84 14.60
CA PRO A 48 6.50 -35.45 15.96
C PRO A 48 5.33 -34.66 16.57
N GLN A 49 4.84 -35.11 17.72
CA GLN A 49 3.81 -34.40 18.49
C GLN A 49 4.42 -33.13 19.11
N LEU A 50 3.71 -32.01 19.04
CA LEU A 50 4.11 -30.77 19.68
C LEU A 50 4.08 -30.98 21.21
N GLN A 51 5.21 -30.69 21.86
CA GLN A 51 5.32 -30.76 23.32
C GLN A 51 5.54 -29.35 23.86
N PHE A 52 4.58 -28.89 24.67
CA PHE A 52 4.70 -27.62 25.39
C PHE A 52 5.65 -27.79 26.56
N VAL A 53 6.62 -26.87 26.69
CA VAL A 53 7.47 -26.76 27.87
C VAL A 53 6.86 -25.65 28.72
N THR A 54 6.22 -26.03 29.82
CA THR A 54 5.69 -25.10 30.82
C THR A 54 6.68 -24.97 31.97
N ALA A 55 6.83 -23.75 32.47
CA ALA A 55 7.55 -23.46 33.69
C ALA A 55 6.82 -22.37 34.47
N THR A 56 6.87 -22.45 35.79
CA THR A 56 6.24 -21.49 36.71
C THR A 56 7.09 -20.24 36.93
N ASP A 57 8.41 -20.33 36.70
CA ASP A 57 9.35 -19.21 36.80
C ASP A 57 10.07 -19.00 35.44
N PRO A 58 10.15 -17.77 34.91
CA PRO A 58 10.89 -17.46 33.69
C PRO A 58 12.37 -17.89 33.69
N SER A 59 13.00 -17.98 34.87
CA SER A 59 14.39 -18.40 35.02
C SER A 59 14.61 -19.89 34.71
N ASP A 60 13.59 -20.74 34.86
CA ASP A 60 13.64 -22.18 34.55
C ASP A 60 13.89 -22.45 33.06
N PHE A 61 13.47 -21.53 32.17
CA PHE A 61 13.77 -21.63 30.75
C PHE A 61 15.26 -21.46 30.45
N LYS A 62 16.04 -20.86 31.37
CA LYS A 62 17.50 -20.76 31.25
C LYS A 62 18.20 -22.03 31.73
N GLY A 63 17.49 -22.93 32.42
CA GLY A 63 18.03 -24.18 32.93
C GLY A 63 18.50 -25.13 31.82
N GLU A 64 19.60 -25.84 32.07
CA GLU A 64 20.19 -26.80 31.12
C GLU A 64 19.20 -27.89 30.68
N LYS A 65 18.30 -28.32 31.58
CA LYS A 65 17.28 -29.33 31.29
C LYS A 65 16.25 -28.83 30.26
N ALA A 66 15.77 -27.59 30.41
CA ALA A 66 14.84 -26.98 29.46
C ALA A 66 15.51 -26.75 28.11
N LYS A 67 16.73 -26.19 28.09
CA LYS A 67 17.54 -26.02 26.88
C LYS A 67 17.79 -27.34 26.15
N ARG A 68 18.15 -28.41 26.87
CA ARG A 68 18.38 -29.74 26.29
C ARG A 68 17.10 -30.33 25.71
N SER A 69 15.96 -30.15 26.38
CA SER A 69 14.65 -30.59 25.89
C SER A 69 14.27 -29.87 24.59
N VAL A 70 14.39 -28.54 24.56
CA VAL A 70 14.07 -27.72 23.37
C VAL A 70 14.99 -28.08 22.20
N ARG A 71 16.32 -28.19 22.42
CA ARG A 71 17.27 -28.61 21.36
C ARG A 71 16.94 -30.02 20.85
N SER A 72 16.56 -30.95 21.73
CA SER A 72 16.18 -32.31 21.32
C SER A 72 14.94 -32.30 20.44
N GLN A 73 13.91 -31.53 20.79
CA GLN A 73 12.68 -31.43 19.99
C GLN A 73 12.93 -30.75 18.65
N ALA A 74 13.69 -29.66 18.63
CA ALA A 74 14.11 -28.99 17.39
C ALA A 74 14.88 -29.95 16.46
N MET A 75 15.79 -30.75 17.00
CA MET A 75 16.54 -31.75 16.23
C MET A 75 15.66 -32.89 15.69
N ILE A 76 14.65 -33.31 16.44
CA ILE A 76 13.67 -34.32 15.97
C ILE A 76 12.87 -33.75 14.79
N GLN A 77 12.37 -32.52 14.91
CA GLN A 77 11.61 -31.86 13.84
C GLN A 77 12.45 -31.64 12.58
N TYR A 78 13.70 -31.20 12.73
CA TYR A 78 14.64 -31.05 11.62
C TYR A 78 14.88 -32.37 10.88
N ARG A 79 15.10 -33.46 11.61
CA ARG A 79 15.29 -34.80 11.01
C ARG A 79 14.05 -35.27 10.25
N TYR A 80 12.86 -35.00 10.80
CA TYR A 80 11.60 -35.34 10.14
C TYR A 80 11.42 -34.57 8.82
N GLN A 81 11.66 -33.26 8.83
CA GLN A 81 11.58 -32.42 7.62
C GLN A 81 12.62 -32.83 6.56
N SER A 82 13.86 -33.11 6.97
CA SER A 82 14.91 -33.57 6.06
C SER A 82 14.57 -34.92 5.43
N ALA A 83 13.96 -35.84 6.18
CA ALA A 83 13.48 -37.12 5.65
C ALA A 83 12.31 -36.96 4.67
N ALA A 84 11.36 -36.06 4.95
CA ALA A 84 10.25 -35.74 4.06
C ALA A 84 10.73 -35.15 2.73
N GLN A 85 11.69 -34.21 2.77
CA GLN A 85 12.30 -33.63 1.56
C GLN A 85 13.05 -34.68 0.72
N LYS A 86 13.72 -35.64 1.35
CA LYS A 86 14.39 -36.74 0.63
C LYS A 86 13.40 -37.70 -0.04
N LYS A 87 12.22 -37.93 0.55
CA LYS A 87 11.15 -38.73 -0.08
C LYS A 87 10.58 -38.03 -1.31
N GLN A 88 10.25 -36.74 -1.20
CA GLN A 88 9.76 -35.94 -2.33
C GLN A 88 10.74 -35.91 -3.51
N LYS A 89 12.06 -35.84 -3.23
CA LYS A 89 13.08 -35.93 -4.30
C LYS A 89 13.14 -37.29 -4.99
N LYS A 90 12.89 -38.39 -4.27
CA LYS A 90 12.89 -39.75 -4.86
C LYS A 90 11.66 -40.00 -5.72
N GLU A 91 10.49 -39.53 -5.31
CA GLU A 91 9.24 -39.67 -6.07
C GLU A 91 9.26 -38.83 -7.37
N GLY A 92 9.96 -37.69 -7.39
CA GLY A 92 10.09 -36.85 -8.60
C GLY A 92 11.02 -37.38 -9.70
N THR A 93 11.77 -38.47 -9.47
CA THR A 93 12.79 -38.97 -10.44
C THR A 93 12.37 -40.28 -11.13
N GLN A 94 11.20 -40.85 -10.82
CA GLN A 94 10.75 -42.13 -11.41
C GLN A 94 9.83 -42.02 -12.64
N GLY A 95 9.55 -40.83 -13.15
CA GLY A 95 8.68 -40.63 -14.32
C GLY A 95 9.40 -40.04 -15.52
N LYS A 96 10.24 -40.82 -16.21
CA LYS A 96 10.60 -40.69 -17.64
C LYS A 96 11.67 -41.72 -18.03
N GLY A 97 11.20 -42.89 -18.44
CA GLY A 97 11.99 -43.89 -19.14
C GLY A 97 11.11 -44.55 -20.19
N GLU A 98 11.13 -44.03 -21.41
CA GLU A 98 10.57 -44.68 -22.60
C GLU A 98 11.45 -45.90 -22.97
N PRO A 99 10.86 -47.04 -23.36
CA PRO A 99 11.60 -48.15 -23.92
C PRO A 99 11.76 -48.00 -25.43
N VAL A 100 12.98 -48.23 -25.92
CA VAL A 100 13.37 -48.30 -27.33
C VAL A 100 12.71 -49.53 -27.99
N GLN A 101 11.97 -49.33 -29.08
CA GLN A 101 11.43 -50.40 -29.93
C GLN A 101 12.22 -50.53 -31.25
N THR A 102 12.62 -51.76 -31.56
CA THR A 102 13.06 -52.24 -32.88
C THR A 102 11.88 -52.77 -33.70
N ALA A 103 11.99 -52.63 -35.03
CA ALA A 103 10.98 -52.83 -36.06
C ALA A 103 10.42 -54.28 -36.21
N GLU A 104 9.15 -54.42 -36.66
CA GLU A 104 8.74 -54.80 -38.04
C GLU A 104 7.32 -55.43 -38.11
N ARG A 105 6.55 -55.06 -39.16
CA ARG A 105 5.57 -55.88 -39.95
C ARG A 105 4.05 -55.95 -39.61
N VAL A 106 3.28 -55.16 -40.38
CA VAL A 106 2.10 -55.45 -41.28
C VAL A 106 0.82 -56.22 -40.79
N VAL A 107 -0.30 -55.45 -40.62
CA VAL A 107 -1.72 -55.58 -41.12
C VAL A 107 -2.63 -56.77 -40.64
N PRO A 108 -4.01 -56.75 -40.62
CA PRO A 108 -5.10 -55.72 -40.46
C PRO A 108 -6.21 -56.03 -39.38
N VAL A 109 -6.98 -54.99 -38.95
CA VAL A 109 -8.48 -54.77 -38.82
C VAL A 109 -9.43 -55.99 -38.57
N PRO A 110 -10.64 -55.96 -37.88
CA PRO A 110 -11.50 -54.88 -37.30
C PRO A 110 -12.25 -55.14 -35.94
N ARG A 111 -12.95 -54.07 -35.46
CA ARG A 111 -14.32 -53.99 -34.86
C ARG A 111 -14.63 -54.32 -33.38
N ASN A 112 -15.37 -53.36 -32.79
CA ASN A 112 -16.56 -53.48 -31.90
C ASN A 112 -16.32 -53.98 -30.45
N ASP A 113 -16.96 -53.49 -29.38
CA ASP A 113 -18.19 -52.72 -29.13
C ASP A 113 -18.05 -51.86 -27.84
N GLU A 114 -18.91 -50.84 -27.72
CA GLU A 114 -19.34 -50.10 -26.50
C GLU A 114 -19.91 -51.03 -25.38
N PRO A 115 -20.47 -50.58 -24.20
CA PRO A 115 -20.76 -49.21 -23.68
C PRO A 115 -20.48 -48.95 -22.16
N TYR A 116 -20.71 -47.69 -21.73
CA TYR A 116 -21.14 -47.22 -20.37
C TYR A 116 -20.12 -47.37 -19.20
N ASP A 117 -19.97 -46.48 -18.20
CA ASP A 117 -20.81 -45.39 -17.66
C ASP A 117 -19.97 -44.48 -16.71
N ALA A 118 -20.49 -43.25 -16.49
CA ALA A 118 -20.36 -42.38 -15.30
C ALA A 118 -18.99 -41.74 -14.92
N GLU A 119 -18.86 -40.41 -15.01
CA GLU A 119 -18.95 -39.38 -13.92
C GLU A 119 -17.66 -39.25 -13.07
N ASP A 120 -17.17 -38.10 -12.60
CA ASP A 120 -17.40 -36.66 -12.75
C ASP A 120 -16.15 -35.97 -12.11
N ASP A 121 -16.11 -34.63 -12.09
CA ASP A 121 -15.20 -33.73 -11.36
C ASP A 121 -13.84 -33.33 -11.97
N ALA A 122 -13.90 -32.36 -12.90
CA ALA A 122 -12.84 -31.36 -13.08
C ALA A 122 -13.41 -29.99 -13.51
N LEU A 123 -13.75 -29.16 -12.53
CA LEU A 123 -14.02 -27.72 -12.65
C LEU A 123 -12.84 -26.94 -12.03
N LEU A 124 -12.38 -25.75 -12.44
CA LEU A 124 -12.62 -24.83 -13.56
C LEU A 124 -11.45 -23.81 -13.53
N LEU A 125 -10.83 -23.52 -14.67
CA LEU A 125 -10.14 -22.25 -14.93
C LEU A 125 -10.82 -21.61 -16.15
N PRO A 126 -11.21 -20.32 -16.14
CA PRO A 126 -11.85 -19.72 -17.30
C PRO A 126 -10.81 -19.37 -18.36
N ARG A 127 -10.96 -20.02 -19.51
CA ARG A 127 -10.31 -19.71 -20.78
C ARG A 127 -11.01 -18.52 -21.43
N ARG A 128 -10.22 -17.60 -21.97
CA ARG A 128 -10.63 -16.32 -22.55
C ARG A 128 -10.83 -16.53 -24.05
N ASP A 129 -12.08 -16.56 -24.53
CA ASP A 129 -12.38 -16.61 -25.96
C ASP A 129 -12.74 -15.23 -26.51
N SER A 130 -12.27 -15.00 -27.74
CA SER A 130 -12.34 -13.76 -28.50
C SER A 130 -13.15 -14.00 -29.77
N HIS A 131 -14.26 -13.30 -29.96
CA HIS A 131 -14.95 -13.06 -31.25
C HIS A 131 -15.74 -11.75 -31.07
N SER A 132 -15.47 -10.65 -31.79
CA SER A 132 -15.73 -10.32 -33.21
C SER A 132 -17.20 -9.99 -33.52
N SER A 133 -17.42 -8.71 -33.90
CA SER A 133 -18.46 -8.11 -34.78
C SER A 133 -19.94 -8.37 -34.41
N THR A 134 -20.85 -7.39 -34.40
CA THR A 134 -21.31 -6.61 -35.57
C THR A 134 -22.24 -5.46 -35.17
N GLU A 135 -22.36 -4.50 -36.09
CA GLU A 135 -23.58 -3.77 -36.50
C GLU A 135 -23.89 -2.33 -36.00
N GLU A 136 -23.89 -1.47 -37.02
CA GLU A 136 -24.67 -0.26 -37.25
C GLU A 136 -26.18 -0.55 -37.21
N TRP A 137 -26.96 0.29 -36.53
CA TRP A 137 -28.16 0.99 -37.04
C TRP A 137 -28.96 1.56 -35.86
N TRP A 138 -29.23 2.87 -35.88
CA TRP A 138 -30.56 3.48 -35.99
C TRP A 138 -30.43 4.99 -35.80
N SER A 139 -30.80 5.74 -36.84
CA SER A 139 -31.23 7.13 -36.75
C SER A 139 -32.65 7.18 -36.20
N THR A 140 -33.02 8.21 -35.42
CA THR A 140 -34.11 9.16 -35.75
C THR A 140 -34.40 10.19 -34.65
N SER A 141 -34.56 11.44 -35.12
CA SER A 141 -35.52 12.48 -34.71
C SER A 141 -35.42 13.17 -33.34
N GLU A 142 -34.96 14.42 -33.38
CA GLU A 142 -35.37 15.48 -32.45
C GLU A 142 -36.51 16.31 -33.08
N HIS A 143 -37.57 16.51 -32.30
CA HIS A 143 -38.65 17.46 -32.59
C HIS A 143 -38.63 18.58 -31.53
N ASP A 144 -38.67 19.82 -32.02
CA ASP A 144 -38.91 21.06 -31.28
C ASP A 144 -40.26 21.07 -30.53
N ALA A 145 -40.33 21.80 -29.40
CA ALA A 145 -41.28 22.91 -29.20
C ALA A 145 -41.33 23.38 -27.72
N ASP A 146 -40.71 24.54 -27.48
CA ASP A 146 -41.30 25.81 -27.03
C ASP A 146 -42.58 25.86 -26.14
N GLY A 147 -42.61 26.82 -25.20
CA GLY A 147 -43.86 27.52 -24.83
C GLY A 147 -44.28 27.68 -23.36
N GLY A 148 -43.72 28.66 -22.65
CA GLY A 148 -44.52 29.70 -21.95
C GLY A 148 -45.21 29.43 -20.57
N PRO A 149 -45.83 30.46 -19.93
CA PRO A 149 -45.26 31.02 -18.68
C PRO A 149 -46.23 31.36 -17.51
N LEU A 150 -45.61 31.74 -16.37
CA LEU A 150 -46.00 32.75 -15.34
C LEU A 150 -47.23 32.57 -14.40
N ARG A 151 -47.00 32.42 -13.08
CA ARG A 151 -47.26 33.46 -12.02
C ARG A 151 -47.02 33.00 -10.55
N THR A 152 -46.45 33.96 -9.81
CA THR A 152 -46.07 34.20 -8.39
C THR A 152 -47.15 34.04 -7.28
N PRO A 153 -46.90 34.38 -5.98
CA PRO A 153 -45.77 34.10 -5.07
C PRO A 153 -46.24 33.64 -3.65
N TYR A 154 -45.29 33.26 -2.77
CA TYR A 154 -45.21 33.47 -1.30
C TYR A 154 -44.49 32.29 -0.65
N THR A 155 -43.19 32.39 -0.37
CA THR A 155 -42.58 31.56 0.69
C THR A 155 -41.29 32.14 1.24
N THR A 156 -41.22 32.08 2.56
CA THR A 156 -40.18 32.46 3.51
C THR A 156 -38.79 31.94 3.12
N ALA A 157 -37.78 32.80 3.27
CA ALA A 157 -36.38 32.51 2.94
C ALA A 157 -35.77 31.44 3.85
N LEU A 158 -35.86 30.19 3.43
CA LEU A 158 -34.88 29.14 3.74
C LEU A 158 -33.93 29.05 2.53
N ALA A 159 -32.63 29.07 2.79
CA ALA A 159 -31.60 28.90 1.78
C ALA A 159 -31.72 27.50 1.15
N SER A 160 -32.55 27.41 0.11
CA SER A 160 -32.65 26.26 -0.77
C SER A 160 -31.35 26.12 -1.54
N THR A 161 -30.52 25.17 -1.15
CA THR A 161 -29.41 24.64 -1.95
C THR A 161 -29.98 24.05 -3.23
N ARG A 162 -30.12 24.87 -4.27
CA ARG A 162 -30.44 24.39 -5.63
C ARG A 162 -29.37 23.38 -6.04
N PRO A 163 -29.73 22.21 -6.60
CA PRO A 163 -28.76 21.32 -7.23
C PRO A 163 -28.15 22.07 -8.42
N SER A 164 -26.94 22.60 -8.20
CA SER A 164 -26.18 23.30 -9.21
C SER A 164 -25.88 22.34 -10.36
N SER A 165 -26.27 22.71 -11.58
CA SER A 165 -26.00 22.00 -12.83
C SER A 165 -24.51 22.07 -13.21
N ARG A 166 -23.60 21.73 -12.27
CA ARG A 166 -22.14 21.91 -12.38
C ARG A 166 -21.53 21.18 -13.58
N GLY A 167 -22.15 20.10 -14.05
CA GLY A 167 -21.59 19.22 -15.08
C GLY A 167 -21.92 19.53 -16.54
N ASN A 168 -22.80 20.49 -16.85
CA ASN A 168 -23.33 20.62 -18.22
C ASN A 168 -22.48 21.47 -19.18
N ARG A 169 -21.38 22.08 -18.73
CA ARG A 169 -20.65 23.09 -19.53
C ARG A 169 -19.36 22.60 -20.20
N VAL A 170 -18.93 21.35 -20.01
CA VAL A 170 -17.53 20.95 -20.34
C VAL A 170 -17.37 19.67 -21.21
N MET A 171 -18.40 18.87 -21.48
CA MET A 171 -18.17 17.52 -22.05
C MET A 171 -18.49 17.39 -23.54
N ALA A 172 -17.45 17.42 -24.38
CA ALA A 172 -17.45 16.85 -25.74
C ALA A 172 -16.02 16.44 -26.16
N ILE A 173 -15.54 15.26 -25.76
CA ILE A 173 -14.25 14.69 -26.22
C ILE A 173 -14.42 13.18 -26.52
N PRO A 174 -13.99 12.66 -27.69
CA PRO A 174 -14.18 11.24 -28.07
C PRO A 174 -13.24 10.23 -27.38
N LEU A 175 -13.76 9.03 -27.09
CA LEU A 175 -13.14 7.93 -26.31
C LEU A 175 -11.89 7.28 -26.94
N ASN A 176 -11.77 7.24 -28.27
CA ASN A 176 -10.72 6.50 -28.99
C ASN A 176 -9.30 7.12 -28.90
N GLN A 177 -9.15 8.34 -28.36
CA GLN A 177 -7.83 8.98 -28.23
C GLN A 177 -7.02 8.44 -27.04
N ALA A 178 -7.65 7.85 -26.02
CA ALA A 178 -6.97 7.46 -24.79
C ALA A 178 -6.05 6.23 -24.97
N ALA A 179 -6.53 5.17 -25.63
CA ALA A 179 -5.76 3.94 -25.85
C ALA A 179 -4.51 4.17 -26.74
N LYS A 180 -4.59 5.09 -27.71
CA LYS A 180 -3.47 5.44 -28.59
C LYS A 180 -2.33 6.14 -27.84
N ARG A 181 -2.63 6.96 -26.81
CA ARG A 181 -1.62 7.67 -26.00
C ARG A 181 -0.73 6.74 -25.15
N VAL A 182 -1.24 5.56 -24.77
CA VAL A 182 -0.54 4.64 -23.85
C VAL A 182 0.65 3.95 -24.51
N VAL A 183 0.44 3.40 -25.71
CA VAL A 183 1.50 2.69 -26.47
C VAL A 183 2.56 3.69 -26.95
N GLU A 184 2.14 4.86 -27.44
CA GLU A 184 3.05 5.94 -27.83
C GLU A 184 3.90 6.43 -26.63
N SER A 185 3.37 6.39 -25.41
CA SER A 185 4.10 6.80 -24.21
C SER A 185 5.17 5.81 -23.73
N GLU A 186 5.07 4.51 -24.00
CA GLU A 186 6.08 3.53 -23.55
C GLU A 186 7.36 3.61 -24.40
N GLU A 187 7.22 3.67 -25.73
CA GLU A 187 8.34 3.79 -26.66
C GLU A 187 9.06 5.14 -26.49
N GLU A 188 8.30 6.23 -26.29
CA GLU A 188 8.86 7.55 -26.02
C GLU A 188 9.69 7.57 -24.72
N ARG A 189 9.24 6.87 -23.65
CA ARG A 189 9.99 6.77 -22.39
C ARG A 189 11.29 6.00 -22.55
N ASP A 190 11.26 4.85 -23.24
CA ASP A 190 12.45 4.06 -23.52
C ASP A 190 13.44 4.85 -24.40
N ALA A 191 12.94 5.62 -25.38
CA ALA A 191 13.76 6.49 -26.22
C ALA A 191 14.40 7.65 -25.42
N ILE A 192 13.65 8.31 -24.53
CA ILE A 192 14.19 9.39 -23.66
C ILE A 192 15.26 8.82 -22.73
N LEU A 193 15.02 7.66 -22.11
CA LEU A 193 16.00 7.02 -21.25
C LEU A 193 17.28 6.69 -22.04
N LEU A 194 17.14 6.10 -23.23
CA LEU A 194 18.26 5.77 -24.10
C LEU A 194 19.02 7.04 -24.52
N GLN A 195 18.32 8.14 -24.81
CA GLN A 195 18.91 9.43 -25.14
C GLN A 195 19.67 10.04 -23.96
N LEU A 196 19.11 9.98 -22.74
CA LEU A 196 19.78 10.46 -21.51
C LEU A 196 21.03 9.65 -21.20
N LEU A 197 20.95 8.32 -21.33
CA LEU A 197 22.10 7.43 -21.22
C LEU A 197 23.15 7.78 -22.29
N ALA A 198 22.74 7.94 -23.55
CA ALA A 198 23.62 8.31 -24.65
C ALA A 198 24.33 9.65 -24.42
N ARG A 199 23.62 10.68 -23.92
CA ARG A 199 24.22 11.98 -23.58
C ARG A 199 25.27 11.86 -22.49
N ARG A 200 25.00 11.07 -21.44
CA ARG A 200 25.97 10.86 -20.36
C ARG A 200 27.19 10.06 -20.84
N MET A 201 26.98 9.08 -21.70
CA MET A 201 28.06 8.33 -22.35
C MET A 201 28.90 9.23 -23.25
N ALA A 202 28.29 10.11 -24.04
CA ALA A 202 29.00 11.09 -24.85
C ALA A 202 29.89 12.03 -24.00
N ALA A 203 29.46 12.35 -22.78
CA ALA A 203 30.25 13.16 -21.84
C ALA A 203 31.38 12.38 -21.14
N SER A 204 31.27 11.05 -21.02
CA SER A 204 32.20 10.22 -20.22
C SER A 204 33.17 9.39 -21.06
N CYS A 205 32.86 9.16 -22.35
CA CYS A 205 33.52 8.15 -23.18
C CYS A 205 34.20 8.72 -24.45
N ILE A 206 34.55 10.01 -24.50
CA ILE A 206 35.34 10.54 -25.63
C ILE A 206 36.72 9.85 -25.62
N GLY A 207 36.86 8.77 -26.41
CA GLY A 207 38.11 8.04 -26.63
C GLY A 207 38.18 6.58 -26.16
N SER A 208 37.19 6.04 -25.44
CA SER A 208 37.24 4.63 -24.97
C SER A 208 36.21 3.75 -25.70
N SER A 209 36.68 2.66 -26.32
CA SER A 209 35.87 1.58 -26.93
C SER A 209 35.14 0.72 -25.88
N MET A 210 34.44 1.34 -24.94
CA MET A 210 33.64 0.61 -23.96
C MET A 210 32.21 0.41 -24.47
N ASP A 211 31.70 -0.80 -24.29
CA ASP A 211 30.31 -1.16 -24.60
C ASP A 211 29.35 -0.26 -23.81
N PRO A 212 28.45 0.49 -24.48
CA PRO A 212 27.49 1.40 -23.84
C PRO A 212 26.58 0.72 -22.81
N PHE A 213 26.41 -0.60 -22.86
CA PHE A 213 25.60 -1.37 -21.91
C PHE A 213 26.38 -1.80 -20.66
N LEU A 214 27.70 -1.62 -20.61
CA LEU A 214 28.51 -1.78 -19.39
C LEU A 214 28.40 -0.58 -18.44
N VAL A 215 27.76 0.51 -18.88
CA VAL A 215 27.66 1.77 -18.12
C VAL A 215 26.61 1.69 -17.02
N ILE A 216 25.63 0.79 -17.14
CA ILE A 216 24.65 0.57 -16.07
C ILE A 216 25.35 -0.11 -14.89
N PRO A 217 25.29 0.47 -13.68
CA PRO A 217 25.78 -0.17 -12.47
C PRO A 217 25.28 -1.60 -12.33
N LYS A 218 26.11 -2.48 -11.75
CA LYS A 218 25.76 -3.87 -11.51
C LYS A 218 25.72 -4.17 -10.02
N PHE A 219 24.76 -5.00 -9.62
CA PHE A 219 24.76 -5.65 -8.32
C PHE A 219 26.02 -6.53 -8.16
N LYS A 220 26.50 -6.69 -6.92
CA LYS A 220 27.64 -7.58 -6.61
C LYS A 220 27.29 -9.04 -6.90
N THR A 221 26.03 -9.41 -6.69
CA THR A 221 25.50 -10.75 -6.93
C THR A 221 25.16 -10.93 -8.40
N SER A 222 25.83 -11.89 -9.06
CA SER A 222 25.60 -12.20 -10.49
C SER A 222 24.21 -12.80 -10.78
N GLU A 223 23.47 -13.23 -9.76
CA GLU A 223 22.07 -13.70 -9.90
C GLU A 223 21.09 -12.56 -10.22
N LEU A 224 21.49 -11.29 -9.99
CA LEU A 224 20.65 -10.13 -10.24
C LEU A 224 20.98 -9.50 -11.60
N ASP A 225 20.07 -9.66 -12.55
CA ASP A 225 20.12 -8.95 -13.82
C ASP A 225 19.77 -7.46 -13.61
N SER A 226 20.81 -6.66 -13.42
CA SER A 226 20.72 -5.23 -13.12
C SER A 226 20.04 -4.46 -14.26
N ASN A 227 20.30 -4.85 -15.51
CA ASN A 227 19.72 -4.18 -16.69
C ASN A 227 18.22 -4.41 -16.76
N LYS A 228 17.78 -5.67 -16.59
CA LYS A 228 16.36 -6.01 -16.56
C LYS A 228 15.63 -5.33 -15.41
N LEU A 229 16.24 -5.30 -14.22
CA LEU A 229 15.68 -4.65 -13.03
C LEU A 229 15.53 -3.14 -13.21
N VAL A 230 16.56 -2.45 -13.69
CA VAL A 230 16.53 -1.02 -13.96
C VAL A 230 15.49 -0.69 -15.04
N ARG A 231 15.44 -1.46 -16.13
CA ARG A 231 14.44 -1.26 -17.19
C ARG A 231 13.02 -1.42 -16.66
N ASN A 232 12.75 -2.46 -15.88
CA ASN A 232 11.45 -2.67 -15.26
C ASN A 232 11.08 -1.54 -14.29
N CYS A 233 12.04 -1.08 -13.47
CA CYS A 233 11.84 0.06 -12.58
C CYS A 233 11.45 1.32 -13.35
N ASN A 234 12.16 1.63 -14.43
CA ASN A 234 11.89 2.81 -15.24
C ASN A 234 10.52 2.72 -15.92
N ARG A 235 10.15 1.55 -16.48
CA ARG A 235 8.85 1.38 -17.12
C ARG A 235 7.67 1.58 -16.15
N VAL A 236 7.80 1.08 -14.92
CA VAL A 236 6.67 1.02 -13.98
C VAL A 236 6.55 2.26 -13.09
N PHE A 237 7.67 2.85 -12.66
CA PHE A 237 7.72 3.84 -11.58
C PHE A 237 8.23 5.22 -11.99
N VAL A 238 8.66 5.41 -13.24
CA VAL A 238 9.33 6.65 -13.65
C VAL A 238 8.45 7.45 -14.60
N SER A 239 8.06 8.66 -14.18
CA SER A 239 7.38 9.65 -15.01
C SER A 239 8.37 10.46 -15.88
N LYS A 240 7.87 11.24 -16.86
CA LYS A 240 8.72 12.15 -17.65
C LYS A 240 9.46 13.15 -16.75
N GLN A 241 8.79 13.66 -15.71
CA GLN A 241 9.40 14.56 -14.73
C GLN A 241 10.45 13.85 -13.86
N THR A 242 10.21 12.59 -13.51
CA THR A 242 11.21 11.75 -12.83
C THR A 242 12.45 11.58 -13.71
N LEU A 243 12.30 11.31 -15.02
CA LEU A 243 13.44 11.27 -15.94
C LEU A 243 14.21 12.60 -15.94
N ALA A 244 13.53 13.74 -16.04
CA ALA A 244 14.18 15.04 -16.14
C ALA A 244 14.91 15.46 -14.85
N ARG A 245 14.28 15.23 -13.68
CA ARG A 245 14.79 15.74 -12.39
C ARG A 245 15.65 14.72 -11.64
N TRP A 246 15.32 13.44 -11.77
CA TRP A 246 15.86 12.39 -10.91
C TRP A 246 16.97 11.57 -11.56
N VAL A 247 16.86 11.26 -12.85
CA VAL A 247 17.89 10.47 -13.56
C VAL A 247 19.28 11.08 -13.48
N PRO A 248 19.50 12.41 -13.58
CA PRO A 248 20.83 12.98 -13.37
C PRO A 248 21.44 12.60 -12.02
N ALA A 249 20.65 12.65 -10.95
CA ALA A 249 21.08 12.25 -9.60
C ALA A 249 21.29 10.73 -9.47
N MET A 250 20.38 9.92 -10.04
CA MET A 250 20.50 8.46 -10.06
C MET A 250 21.77 7.99 -10.77
N LEU A 251 22.10 8.63 -11.89
CA LEU A 251 23.29 8.30 -12.66
C LEU A 251 24.55 8.82 -11.94
N ALA A 252 24.48 9.93 -11.18
CA ALA A 252 25.61 10.43 -10.39
C ALA A 252 26.05 9.44 -9.29
N HIS A 253 25.13 8.64 -8.76
CA HIS A 253 25.40 7.69 -7.69
C HIS A 253 24.81 6.30 -8.00
N PRO A 254 25.64 5.31 -8.39
CA PRO A 254 25.22 3.96 -8.77
C PRO A 254 24.21 3.28 -7.85
N HIS A 255 24.39 3.45 -6.52
CA HIS A 255 23.52 2.82 -5.52
C HIS A 255 22.12 3.42 -5.50
N ILE A 256 21.93 4.70 -5.89
CA ILE A 256 20.58 5.28 -5.98
C ILE A 256 19.80 4.57 -7.09
N LEU A 257 20.41 4.37 -8.25
CA LEU A 257 19.78 3.68 -9.39
C LEU A 257 19.48 2.22 -9.07
N LEU A 258 20.45 1.50 -8.49
CA LEU A 258 20.24 0.10 -8.16
C LEU A 258 19.23 -0.09 -7.03
N SER A 259 19.27 0.76 -6.00
CA SER A 259 18.34 0.64 -4.86
C SER A 259 16.89 0.89 -5.26
N SER A 260 16.61 1.76 -6.24
CA SER A 260 15.22 2.00 -6.69
C SER A 260 14.56 0.75 -7.27
N THR A 261 15.35 -0.21 -7.77
CA THR A 261 14.85 -1.47 -8.35
C THR A 261 14.14 -2.38 -7.33
N ILE A 262 14.29 -2.12 -6.02
CA ILE A 262 13.52 -2.85 -5.00
C ILE A 262 12.01 -2.67 -5.19
N MET A 263 11.55 -1.47 -5.56
CA MET A 263 10.14 -1.18 -5.83
C MET A 263 9.63 -1.99 -7.03
N SER A 264 10.46 -2.11 -8.08
CA SER A 264 10.14 -2.94 -9.25
C SER A 264 10.16 -4.43 -8.96
N SER A 265 11.01 -4.86 -8.04
CA SER A 265 11.10 -6.26 -7.62
C SER A 265 9.88 -6.67 -6.82
N THR A 266 9.44 -5.86 -5.86
CA THR A 266 8.21 -6.09 -5.08
C THR A 266 6.95 -5.95 -5.92
N TRP A 267 6.90 -4.99 -6.84
CA TRP A 267 5.83 -4.89 -7.83
C TRP A 267 5.72 -6.14 -8.69
N ARG A 268 6.86 -6.69 -9.12
CA ARG A 268 6.86 -7.92 -9.90
C ARG A 268 6.42 -9.12 -9.06
N ASP A 269 6.81 -9.19 -7.78
CA ASP A 269 6.30 -10.21 -6.86
C ASP A 269 4.77 -10.15 -6.74
N MET A 270 4.19 -8.94 -6.71
CA MET A 270 2.74 -8.74 -6.77
C MET A 270 2.14 -9.22 -8.09
N LEU A 271 2.71 -8.87 -9.23
CA LEU A 271 2.18 -9.34 -10.52
C LEU A 271 2.29 -10.86 -10.68
N ASP A 272 3.28 -11.48 -10.04
CA ASP A 272 3.50 -12.93 -10.05
C ASP A 272 2.65 -13.67 -8.99
N GLY A 273 1.77 -12.98 -8.24
CA GLY A 273 0.89 -13.61 -7.24
C GLY A 273 1.64 -14.11 -5.99
N MET A 274 2.82 -13.58 -5.69
CA MET A 274 3.69 -14.11 -4.65
C MET A 274 3.24 -13.69 -3.25
N ASN A 275 2.92 -14.66 -2.40
CA ASN A 275 2.55 -14.42 -0.99
C ASN A 275 3.73 -14.02 -0.09
N ALA A 276 4.95 -13.93 -0.62
CA ALA A 276 6.16 -13.52 0.08
C ALA A 276 7.15 -12.88 -0.90
N GLU A 277 8.21 -12.27 -0.38
CA GLU A 277 9.31 -11.76 -1.20
C GLU A 277 9.94 -12.91 -2.02
N SER A 278 10.13 -12.68 -3.31
CA SER A 278 10.86 -13.62 -4.17
C SER A 278 12.35 -13.61 -3.83
N ARG A 279 13.09 -14.64 -4.30
CA ARG A 279 14.56 -14.69 -4.16
C ARG A 279 15.23 -13.43 -4.72
N ARG A 280 14.74 -12.91 -5.85
CA ARG A 280 15.21 -11.66 -6.45
C ARG A 280 15.08 -10.50 -5.48
N THR A 281 13.89 -10.30 -4.91
CA THR A 281 13.61 -9.22 -3.96
C THR A 281 14.48 -9.32 -2.71
N ILE A 282 14.63 -10.54 -2.16
CA ILE A 282 15.49 -10.80 -1.00
C ILE A 282 16.95 -10.41 -1.30
N LEU A 283 17.48 -10.78 -2.47
CA LEU A 283 18.86 -10.47 -2.86
C LEU A 283 19.06 -8.96 -3.08
N VAL A 284 18.14 -8.30 -3.79
CA VAL A 284 18.19 -6.83 -3.99
C VAL A 284 18.20 -6.12 -2.63
N LYS A 285 17.30 -6.51 -1.73
CA LYS A 285 17.21 -5.97 -0.36
C LYS A 285 18.48 -6.21 0.44
N ALA A 286 19.08 -7.39 0.37
CA ALA A 286 20.33 -7.71 1.06
C ALA A 286 21.50 -6.82 0.61
N GLU A 287 21.62 -6.55 -0.68
CA GLU A 287 22.65 -5.63 -1.20
C GLU A 287 22.42 -4.19 -0.75
N ILE A 288 21.17 -3.72 -0.82
CA ILE A 288 20.80 -2.37 -0.36
C ILE A 288 21.14 -2.19 1.12
N ILE A 289 20.78 -3.16 1.97
CA ILE A 289 21.10 -3.14 3.41
C ILE A 289 22.62 -3.11 3.62
N THR A 290 23.38 -3.85 2.82
CA THR A 290 24.85 -3.84 2.89
C THR A 290 25.40 -2.44 2.60
N TRP A 291 24.93 -1.77 1.55
CA TRP A 291 25.34 -0.40 1.23
C TRP A 291 24.96 0.61 2.32
N ILE A 292 23.76 0.49 2.87
CA ILE A 292 23.30 1.34 3.98
C ILE A 292 24.24 1.16 5.18
N ASN A 293 24.51 -0.09 5.57
CA ASN A 293 25.39 -0.37 6.71
C ASN A 293 26.82 0.15 6.48
N GLU A 294 27.36 0.02 5.27
CA GLU A 294 28.67 0.59 4.91
C GLU A 294 28.67 2.12 5.09
N ARG A 295 27.65 2.82 4.58
CA ARG A 295 27.53 4.29 4.65
C ARG A 295 27.26 4.81 6.08
N LEU A 296 26.45 4.10 6.86
CA LEU A 296 26.15 4.51 8.23
C LEU A 296 27.34 4.39 9.18
N ARG A 297 28.41 3.67 8.81
CA ARG A 297 29.64 3.58 9.61
C ARG A 297 30.49 4.84 9.57
N HIS A 298 30.30 5.72 8.58
CA HIS A 298 31.13 6.89 8.38
C HIS A 298 30.31 8.18 8.51
N ALA A 299 30.79 9.12 9.35
CA ALA A 299 30.07 10.35 9.67
C ALA A 299 29.86 11.28 8.45
N ASP A 300 30.80 11.26 7.52
CA ASP A 300 30.77 12.02 6.27
C ASP A 300 29.75 11.47 5.25
N THR A 301 29.39 10.19 5.34
CA THR A 301 28.48 9.55 4.38
C THR A 301 27.08 9.26 4.93
N MET A 302 26.91 9.18 6.25
CA MET A 302 25.62 8.81 6.86
C MET A 302 24.46 9.77 6.54
N CYS A 303 24.73 11.08 6.43
CA CYS A 303 23.71 12.11 6.23
C CYS A 303 23.67 12.65 4.79
N ARG A 304 24.41 12.05 3.87
CA ARG A 304 24.41 12.46 2.47
C ARG A 304 23.09 12.14 1.79
N ASP A 305 22.74 12.95 0.80
CA ASP A 305 21.52 12.81 0.00
C ASP A 305 21.38 11.42 -0.64
N ASP A 306 22.47 10.89 -1.16
CA ASP A 306 22.48 9.57 -1.79
C ASP A 306 22.25 8.44 -0.79
N THR A 307 22.74 8.58 0.45
CA THR A 307 22.46 7.61 1.53
C THR A 307 21.00 7.64 1.95
N ILE A 308 20.45 8.84 2.16
CA ILE A 308 19.04 9.01 2.52
C ILE A 308 18.13 8.42 1.45
N MET A 309 18.42 8.66 0.18
CA MET A 309 17.62 8.13 -0.93
C MET A 309 17.68 6.61 -1.05
N VAL A 310 18.84 5.99 -0.83
CA VAL A 310 18.95 4.51 -0.78
C VAL A 310 18.08 3.94 0.35
N ILE A 311 18.03 4.60 1.51
CA ILE A 311 17.18 4.17 2.64
C ILE A 311 15.69 4.39 2.32
N ILE A 312 15.32 5.48 1.65
CA ILE A 312 13.95 5.75 1.21
C ILE A 312 13.47 4.68 0.22
N HIS A 313 14.29 4.29 -0.75
CA HIS A 313 13.94 3.21 -1.66
C HIS A 313 13.74 1.89 -0.92
N LEU A 314 14.60 1.57 0.05
CA LEU A 314 14.41 0.40 0.91
C LEU A 314 13.07 0.48 1.66
N LEU A 315 12.78 1.61 2.32
CA LEU A 315 11.52 1.82 3.04
C LEU A 315 10.29 1.66 2.13
N MET A 316 10.33 2.20 0.90
CA MET A 316 9.28 1.99 -0.11
C MET A 316 9.18 0.52 -0.54
N GLY A 317 10.29 -0.20 -0.62
CA GLY A 317 10.26 -1.65 -0.86
C GLY A 317 9.64 -2.43 0.31
N GLU A 318 9.90 -2.02 1.55
CA GLU A 318 9.37 -2.68 2.76
C GLU A 318 7.85 -2.56 2.89
N THR A 319 7.20 -1.57 2.25
CA THR A 319 5.73 -1.43 2.31
C THR A 319 5.01 -2.68 1.76
N TRP A 320 5.64 -3.38 0.80
CA TRP A 320 5.16 -4.67 0.29
C TRP A 320 5.02 -5.73 1.37
N SER A 321 5.95 -5.78 2.33
CA SER A 321 5.89 -6.77 3.41
C SER A 321 4.69 -6.55 4.33
N CYS A 322 4.18 -5.30 4.39
CA CYS A 322 3.20 -4.82 5.35
C CYS A 322 3.60 -5.07 6.82
N ASN A 323 4.90 -5.24 7.10
CA ASN A 323 5.40 -5.44 8.45
C ASN A 323 5.52 -4.09 9.17
N GLU A 324 4.47 -3.71 9.89
CA GLU A 324 4.36 -2.41 10.56
C GLU A 324 5.49 -2.16 11.58
N LYS A 325 5.99 -3.22 12.24
CA LYS A 325 7.13 -3.10 13.17
C LYS A 325 8.41 -2.75 12.43
N THR A 326 8.70 -3.43 11.33
CA THR A 326 9.86 -3.15 10.48
C THR A 326 9.75 -1.73 9.90
N LEU A 327 8.59 -1.36 9.38
CA LEU A 327 8.30 -0.02 8.88
C LEU A 327 8.54 1.05 9.96
N ALA A 328 8.04 0.85 11.18
CA ALA A 328 8.26 1.77 12.30
C ALA A 328 9.74 1.92 12.66
N ILE A 329 10.53 0.84 12.62
CA ILE A 329 11.98 0.88 12.86
C ILE A 329 12.68 1.74 11.79
N HIS A 330 12.38 1.51 10.51
CA HIS A 330 12.94 2.31 9.41
C HIS A 330 12.55 3.78 9.51
N MET A 331 11.29 4.05 9.79
CA MET A 331 10.75 5.41 10.01
C MET A 331 11.46 6.13 11.16
N SER A 332 11.65 5.45 12.30
CA SER A 332 12.40 5.98 13.44
C SER A 332 13.87 6.24 13.10
N GLY A 333 14.50 5.33 12.34
CA GLY A 333 15.85 5.51 11.83
C GLY A 333 15.98 6.73 10.92
N MET A 334 15.02 6.91 10.01
CA MET A 334 14.98 8.06 9.10
C MET A 334 14.82 9.38 9.87
N ALA A 335 13.94 9.42 10.86
CA ALA A 335 13.76 10.60 11.71
C ALA A 335 15.07 11.01 12.42
N ARG A 336 15.84 10.04 12.93
CA ARG A 336 17.16 10.29 13.53
C ARG A 336 18.18 10.81 12.52
N LEU A 337 18.21 10.26 11.31
CA LEU A 337 19.12 10.71 10.25
C LEU A 337 18.80 12.13 9.79
N MET A 338 17.51 12.45 9.60
CA MET A 338 17.08 13.81 9.27
C MET A 338 17.46 14.80 10.37
N ALA A 339 17.31 14.40 11.65
CA ALA A 339 17.69 15.24 12.78
C ALA A 339 19.20 15.49 12.81
N ALA A 340 20.01 14.44 12.63
CA ALA A 340 21.47 14.53 12.58
C ALA A 340 21.98 15.39 11.41
N ARG A 341 21.26 15.41 10.28
CA ARG A 341 21.58 16.25 9.12
C ARG A 341 21.41 17.76 9.41
N GLY A 342 20.73 18.14 10.49
CA GLY A 342 20.46 19.55 10.83
C GLY A 342 19.45 20.23 9.89
N LYS A 343 18.81 19.48 8.99
CA LYS A 343 17.83 19.98 7.99
C LYS A 343 16.38 19.71 8.38
N LEU A 344 16.13 19.52 9.68
CA LEU A 344 14.78 19.27 10.14
C LEU A 344 13.94 20.56 10.15
N GLU A 345 14.62 21.70 10.29
CA GLU A 345 14.14 23.02 9.87
C GLU A 345 14.58 23.20 8.42
N LEU A 346 13.74 22.80 7.47
CA LEU A 346 14.08 22.88 6.05
C LEU A 346 14.34 24.35 5.67
N PRO A 347 15.43 24.67 4.97
CA PRO A 347 15.61 25.99 4.35
C PRO A 347 14.43 26.31 3.42
N PRO A 348 14.16 27.60 3.16
CA PRO A 348 13.07 28.03 2.26
C PRO A 348 13.19 27.45 0.84
N THR A 349 14.37 27.00 0.43
CA THR A 349 14.57 26.21 -0.80
C THR A 349 14.59 24.71 -0.47
N PHE A 350 13.49 24.03 -0.77
CA PHE A 350 13.35 22.58 -0.57
C PHE A 350 14.41 21.82 -1.36
N ASP A 351 15.24 21.02 -0.69
CA ASP A 351 16.02 20.02 -1.41
C ASP A 351 15.09 18.86 -1.82
N THR A 352 15.24 18.38 -3.05
CA THR A 352 14.40 17.32 -3.64
C THR A 352 14.37 16.08 -2.75
N VAL A 353 15.50 15.77 -2.10
CA VAL A 353 15.63 14.61 -1.20
C VAL A 353 14.83 14.80 0.08
N GLY A 354 14.88 15.95 0.75
CA GLY A 354 14.12 16.20 1.97
C GLY A 354 12.61 16.14 1.71
N LEU A 355 12.15 16.68 0.58
CA LEU A 355 10.74 16.61 0.19
C LEU A 355 10.30 15.18 -0.14
N ALA A 356 11.12 14.43 -0.90
CA ALA A 356 10.86 13.01 -1.16
C ALA A 356 10.84 12.18 0.15
N THR A 357 11.76 12.48 1.07
CA THR A 357 11.81 11.87 2.40
C THR A 357 10.52 12.13 3.16
N ALA A 358 10.07 13.39 3.21
CA ALA A 358 8.86 13.78 3.91
C ALA A 358 7.61 13.07 3.34
N ILE A 359 7.51 12.97 2.02
CA ILE A 359 6.39 12.32 1.33
C ILE A 359 6.36 10.81 1.57
N VAL A 360 7.51 10.12 1.45
CA VAL A 360 7.56 8.67 1.72
C VAL A 360 7.30 8.38 3.19
N CYS A 361 7.86 9.19 4.08
CA CYS A 361 7.64 9.06 5.52
C CYS A 361 6.21 9.47 5.92
N GLY A 362 5.51 10.31 5.17
CA GLY A 362 4.08 10.59 5.35
C GLY A 362 3.19 9.47 4.84
N HIS A 363 3.60 8.75 3.79
CA HIS A 363 2.81 7.67 3.23
C HIS A 363 2.66 6.47 4.18
N VAL A 364 3.77 6.04 4.79
CA VAL A 364 3.83 4.82 5.61
C VAL A 364 2.84 4.85 6.80
N PRO A 365 2.74 5.93 7.60
CA PRO A 365 1.77 5.98 8.69
C PRO A 365 0.32 6.00 8.21
N ILE A 366 0.03 6.51 7.00
CA ILE A 366 -1.34 6.47 6.45
C ILE A 366 -1.78 5.02 6.24
N ILE A 367 -0.99 4.25 5.49
CA ILE A 367 -1.33 2.84 5.17
C ILE A 367 -1.28 1.93 6.41
N CYS A 368 -0.57 2.35 7.46
CA CYS A 368 -0.51 1.63 8.74
C CYS A 368 -1.51 2.16 9.77
N GLU A 369 -2.32 3.17 9.47
CA GLU A 369 -3.16 3.90 10.43
C GLU A 369 -2.42 4.18 11.75
N SER A 370 -1.22 4.74 11.63
CA SER A 370 -0.35 5.07 12.77
C SER A 370 -0.04 6.57 12.80
N ALA A 371 0.44 7.03 13.95
CA ALA A 371 0.78 8.43 14.11
C ALA A 371 1.96 8.81 13.18
N PRO A 372 1.86 9.93 12.44
CA PRO A 372 3.00 10.43 11.67
C PRO A 372 4.16 10.83 12.57
N LEU A 373 5.36 10.89 11.99
CA LEU A 373 6.53 11.42 12.68
C LEU A 373 6.25 12.88 13.11
N PRO A 374 6.51 13.27 14.38
CA PRO A 374 6.28 14.64 14.85
C PRO A 374 6.96 15.71 13.98
N GLN A 375 8.10 15.37 13.41
CA GLN A 375 8.87 16.18 12.47
C GLN A 375 8.06 16.56 11.22
N LEU A 376 7.30 15.61 10.66
CA LEU A 376 6.47 15.83 9.49
C LEU A 376 5.23 16.66 9.80
N CYS A 377 4.69 16.55 11.02
CA CYS A 377 3.58 17.38 11.46
C CYS A 377 3.94 18.86 11.53
N ARG A 378 5.18 19.17 11.94
CA ARG A 378 5.68 20.55 12.04
C ARG A 378 6.07 21.14 10.69
N PHE A 379 6.32 20.30 9.70
CA PHE A 379 6.69 20.75 8.37
C PHE A 379 5.56 21.60 7.80
N GLN A 380 5.86 22.78 7.27
CA GLN A 380 4.90 23.62 6.56
C GLN A 380 5.18 23.51 5.07
N ALA A 381 4.12 23.27 4.28
CA ALA A 381 4.26 23.32 2.83
C ALA A 381 4.43 24.80 2.46
N PRO A 382 5.31 25.14 1.51
CA PRO A 382 5.40 26.50 1.01
C PRO A 382 4.11 26.83 0.26
N ASP A 383 3.81 28.12 0.16
CA ASP A 383 2.77 28.58 -0.74
C ASP A 383 3.12 28.16 -2.17
N PHE A 384 2.15 27.52 -2.82
CA PHE A 384 2.29 27.02 -4.18
C PHE A 384 1.33 27.81 -5.07
N PRO A 385 1.84 28.69 -5.95
CA PRO A 385 0.99 29.43 -6.86
C PRO A 385 0.36 28.45 -7.85
N VAL A 386 -0.96 28.32 -7.80
CA VAL A 386 -1.73 27.47 -8.69
C VAL A 386 -2.10 28.26 -9.94
N ASP A 387 -1.45 27.96 -11.05
CA ASP A 387 -1.86 28.43 -12.37
C ASP A 387 -3.20 27.76 -12.74
N PRO A 388 -4.23 28.52 -13.17
CA PRO A 388 -5.51 27.96 -13.59
C PRO A 388 -5.42 26.86 -14.64
N SER A 389 -4.44 26.95 -15.55
CA SER A 389 -4.21 26.01 -16.66
C SER A 389 -3.38 24.78 -16.29
N MET A 390 -2.73 24.79 -15.11
CA MET A 390 -1.85 23.71 -14.68
C MET A 390 -2.65 22.43 -14.37
N ALA A 391 -2.21 21.31 -14.92
CA ALA A 391 -2.71 20.01 -14.50
C ALA A 391 -2.19 19.69 -13.09
N LEU A 392 -3.10 19.32 -12.19
CA LEU A 392 -2.79 19.00 -10.79
C LEU A 392 -3.39 17.64 -10.42
N PRO A 393 -2.76 16.88 -9.50
CA PRO A 393 -3.27 15.61 -9.03
C PRO A 393 -4.40 15.86 -8.01
N GLU A 394 -5.51 16.38 -8.51
CA GLU A 394 -6.67 16.70 -7.68
C GLU A 394 -7.34 15.44 -7.13
N SER A 395 -7.91 15.59 -5.94
CA SER A 395 -8.61 14.53 -5.22
C SER A 395 -9.54 15.15 -4.17
N PRO A 396 -10.40 14.35 -3.51
CA PRO A 396 -11.17 14.86 -2.36
C PRO A 396 -10.30 15.45 -1.23
N LEU A 397 -9.02 15.09 -1.18
CA LEU A 397 -8.05 15.59 -0.20
C LEU A 397 -7.24 16.80 -0.67
N TYR A 398 -7.21 17.08 -1.96
CA TYR A 398 -6.47 18.21 -2.53
C TYR A 398 -7.23 18.77 -3.73
N SER A 399 -7.91 19.89 -3.51
CA SER A 399 -8.65 20.64 -4.53
C SER A 399 -8.38 22.12 -4.30
N PRO A 400 -7.22 22.64 -4.74
CA PRO A 400 -6.88 24.04 -4.51
C PRO A 400 -7.76 25.00 -5.32
N ARG A 401 -8.50 24.47 -6.30
CA ARG A 401 -9.49 25.16 -7.12
C ARG A 401 -10.89 24.79 -6.64
N GLU A 402 -11.87 25.69 -6.89
CA GLU A 402 -13.29 25.44 -6.57
C GLU A 402 -13.83 24.19 -7.28
N GLN A 403 -13.30 23.87 -8.46
CA GLN A 403 -13.62 22.68 -9.24
C GLN A 403 -12.36 21.84 -9.44
N MET A 404 -12.51 20.51 -9.48
CA MET A 404 -11.41 19.61 -9.81
C MET A 404 -11.20 19.59 -11.33
N TYR A 405 -10.62 20.67 -11.87
CA TYR A 405 -10.45 20.90 -13.31
C TYR A 405 -9.71 19.76 -14.03
N SER A 406 -8.65 19.22 -13.43
CA SER A 406 -7.88 18.13 -14.04
C SER A 406 -8.70 16.84 -14.08
N VAL A 407 -9.53 16.60 -13.06
CA VAL A 407 -10.40 15.42 -12.99
C VAL A 407 -11.54 15.49 -14.01
N VAL A 408 -12.26 16.62 -14.09
CA VAL A 408 -13.43 16.75 -14.99
C VAL A 408 -13.06 16.71 -16.47
N THR A 409 -11.82 17.06 -16.81
CA THR A 409 -11.32 17.01 -18.19
C THR A 409 -10.81 15.64 -18.60
N ASP A 410 -10.74 14.67 -17.66
CA ASP A 410 -10.34 13.30 -17.98
C ASP A 410 -11.50 12.54 -18.65
N PRO A 411 -11.31 11.91 -19.83
CA PRO A 411 -12.35 11.14 -20.49
C PRO A 411 -12.86 9.94 -19.68
N ALA A 412 -12.06 9.45 -18.74
CA ALA A 412 -12.44 8.34 -17.88
C ALA A 412 -13.28 8.80 -16.67
N CYS A 413 -13.38 10.10 -16.41
CA CYS A 413 -14.20 10.65 -15.35
C CYS A 413 -15.65 10.86 -15.81
N SER A 414 -16.51 9.89 -15.53
CA SER A 414 -17.94 10.07 -15.76
C SER A 414 -18.52 11.21 -14.90
N LYS A 415 -19.64 11.79 -15.34
CA LYS A 415 -20.36 12.82 -14.57
C LYS A 415 -20.73 12.33 -13.16
N HIS A 416 -21.05 11.04 -13.02
CA HIS A 416 -21.36 10.41 -11.74
C HIS A 416 -20.13 10.34 -10.84
N THR A 417 -18.98 9.90 -11.38
CA THR A 417 -17.69 9.92 -10.67
C THR A 417 -17.33 11.32 -10.19
N TYR A 418 -17.39 12.32 -11.07
CA TYR A 418 -17.06 13.70 -10.72
C TYR A 418 -17.94 14.26 -9.59
N ASN A 419 -19.26 14.04 -9.68
CA ASN A 419 -20.20 14.49 -8.66
C ASN A 419 -19.92 13.82 -7.30
N LEU A 420 -19.67 12.51 -7.30
CA LEU A 420 -19.29 11.78 -6.10
C LEU A 420 -17.99 12.34 -5.48
N LEU A 421 -16.97 12.62 -6.28
CA LEU A 421 -15.71 13.19 -5.79
C LEU A 421 -15.89 14.58 -5.20
N CYS A 422 -16.77 15.41 -5.79
CA CYS A 422 -17.14 16.70 -5.23
C CYS A 422 -17.86 16.53 -3.88
N ASP A 423 -18.81 15.59 -3.78
CA ASP A 423 -19.51 15.30 -2.53
C ASP A 423 -18.54 14.86 -1.42
N VAL A 424 -17.58 13.98 -1.74
CA VAL A 424 -16.58 13.51 -0.76
C VAL A 424 -15.64 14.64 -0.34
N ARG A 425 -15.25 15.54 -1.26
CA ARG A 425 -14.48 16.74 -0.91
C ARG A 425 -15.25 17.63 0.05
N ASP A 426 -16.49 17.95 -0.31
CA ASP A 426 -17.35 18.85 0.49
C ASP A 426 -17.61 18.23 1.88
N LEU A 427 -17.83 16.92 1.98
CA LEU A 427 -17.90 16.17 3.24
C LEU A 427 -16.60 16.27 4.05
N THR A 428 -15.44 16.14 3.38
CA THR A 428 -14.13 16.22 4.02
C THR A 428 -13.92 17.60 4.64
N ASP A 429 -14.30 18.66 3.93
CA ASP A 429 -14.16 20.03 4.41
C ASP A 429 -15.11 20.30 5.58
N VAL A 430 -16.38 19.90 5.48
CA VAL A 430 -17.36 19.98 6.59
C VAL A 430 -16.85 19.24 7.84
N PHE A 431 -16.26 18.06 7.67
CA PHE A 431 -15.68 17.30 8.79
C PHE A 431 -14.51 18.01 9.45
N LEU A 432 -13.58 18.55 8.67
CA LEU A 432 -12.40 19.23 9.21
C LEU A 432 -12.77 20.56 9.87
N ASP A 433 -13.63 21.36 9.25
CA ASP A 433 -14.10 22.63 9.78
C ASP A 433 -14.84 22.43 11.11
N TYR A 434 -15.70 21.41 11.19
CA TYR A 434 -16.39 21.06 12.44
C TYR A 434 -15.38 20.77 13.58
N ASN A 435 -14.37 19.95 13.31
CA ASN A 435 -13.39 19.57 14.33
C ASN A 435 -12.42 20.70 14.70
N ASP A 436 -12.08 21.58 13.76
CA ASP A 436 -11.25 22.77 14.05
C ASP A 436 -12.01 23.77 14.92
N ASN A 437 -13.29 24.00 14.62
CA ASN A 437 -14.16 24.82 15.48
C ASN A 437 -14.34 24.18 16.86
N LEU A 438 -14.51 22.86 16.94
CA LEU A 438 -14.58 22.15 18.22
C LEU A 438 -13.32 22.34 19.07
N ALA A 439 -12.14 22.39 18.45
CA ALA A 439 -10.87 22.58 19.15
C ALA A 439 -10.63 24.02 19.66
N THR A 440 -11.34 25.01 19.11
CA THR A 440 -11.21 26.42 19.51
C THR A 440 -12.18 26.84 20.61
N ILE A 441 -13.24 26.07 20.84
CA ILE A 441 -14.23 26.32 21.90
C ILE A 441 -13.66 25.79 23.23
N VAL A 442 -13.06 26.69 24.02
CA VAL A 442 -12.41 26.37 25.32
C VAL A 442 -13.30 26.74 26.52
N ASP A 443 -14.34 27.56 26.32
CA ASP A 443 -15.09 28.21 27.42
C ASP A 443 -16.52 27.65 27.59
N GLU A 444 -16.99 27.52 28.84
CA GLU A 444 -18.31 26.95 29.19
C GLU A 444 -19.48 27.81 28.66
N HIS A 445 -19.25 29.10 28.37
CA HIS A 445 -20.30 30.00 27.89
C HIS A 445 -20.69 29.75 26.42
N ASP A 446 -19.97 28.90 25.68
CA ASP A 446 -20.18 28.62 24.26
C ASP A 446 -21.10 27.42 23.97
N HIS A 447 -21.79 26.86 24.98
CA HIS A 447 -22.67 25.68 24.80
C HIS A 447 -23.72 25.83 23.69
N ASN A 448 -24.33 27.02 23.54
CA ASN A 448 -25.31 27.27 22.47
C ASN A 448 -24.67 27.23 21.08
N ARG A 449 -23.46 27.78 20.92
CA ARG A 449 -22.72 27.75 19.65
C ARG A 449 -22.30 26.34 19.29
N LEU A 450 -21.83 25.57 20.28
CA LEU A 450 -21.49 24.16 20.09
C LEU A 450 -22.69 23.32 19.65
N ARG A 451 -23.86 23.55 20.26
CA ARG A 451 -25.10 22.88 19.86
C ARG A 451 -25.50 23.21 18.42
N THR A 452 -25.48 24.49 18.04
CA THR A 452 -25.80 24.91 16.66
C THR A 452 -24.82 24.30 15.65
N LEU A 453 -23.53 24.31 15.97
CA LEU A 453 -22.49 23.71 15.13
C LEU A 453 -22.69 22.20 14.95
N SER A 454 -23.03 21.47 16.03
CA SER A 454 -23.33 20.03 15.97
C SER A 454 -24.54 19.74 15.09
N VAL A 455 -25.65 20.50 15.27
CA VAL A 455 -26.88 20.27 14.48
C VAL A 455 -26.63 20.52 12.99
N ASP A 456 -25.90 21.58 12.61
CA ASP A 456 -25.56 21.85 11.21
C ASP A 456 -24.65 20.76 10.62
N TYR A 457 -23.66 20.31 11.39
CA TYR A 457 -22.79 19.21 10.99
C TYR A 457 -23.57 17.91 10.79
N ASP A 458 -24.39 17.51 11.76
CA ASP A 458 -25.18 16.28 11.71
C ASP A 458 -26.18 16.29 10.54
N LEU A 459 -26.81 17.44 10.26
CA LEU A 459 -27.71 17.60 9.12
C LEU A 459 -26.97 17.41 7.79
N LYS A 460 -25.82 18.07 7.60
CA LYS A 460 -25.02 17.94 6.37
C LYS A 460 -24.51 16.53 6.18
N VAL A 461 -23.99 15.91 7.24
CA VAL A 461 -23.51 14.53 7.21
C VAL A 461 -24.64 13.56 6.86
N ALA A 462 -25.83 13.72 7.45
CA ALA A 462 -26.99 12.90 7.13
C ALA A 462 -27.38 13.02 5.64
N GLN A 463 -27.36 14.23 5.07
CA GLN A 463 -27.63 14.44 3.64
C GLN A 463 -26.63 13.68 2.74
N PHE A 464 -25.33 13.80 3.03
CA PHE A 464 -24.31 13.04 2.30
C PHE A 464 -24.50 11.54 2.48
N ARG A 465 -24.91 11.09 3.68
CA ARG A 465 -25.06 9.68 4.04
C ARG A 465 -26.16 9.04 3.21
N THR A 466 -27.35 9.64 3.23
CA THR A 466 -28.50 9.17 2.46
C THR A 466 -28.22 9.23 0.96
N LYS A 467 -27.56 10.30 0.48
CA LYS A 467 -27.16 10.41 -0.93
C LYS A 467 -26.23 9.26 -1.34
N LEU A 468 -25.16 9.00 -0.59
CA LEU A 468 -24.21 7.92 -0.88
C LEU A 468 -24.84 6.53 -0.74
N ALA A 469 -25.70 6.31 0.25
CA ALA A 469 -26.44 5.05 0.43
C ALA A 469 -27.38 4.75 -0.76
N SER A 470 -27.94 5.79 -1.38
CA SER A 470 -28.81 5.67 -2.56
C SER A 470 -28.06 5.49 -3.89
N MET A 471 -26.73 5.63 -3.90
CA MET A 471 -25.95 5.52 -5.12
C MET A 471 -25.84 4.06 -5.58
N PRO A 472 -26.24 3.74 -6.83
CA PRO A 472 -26.20 2.37 -7.33
C PRO A 472 -24.76 1.87 -7.51
N SER A 473 -24.61 0.56 -7.43
CA SER A 473 -23.36 -0.13 -7.77
C SER A 473 -23.15 -0.16 -9.29
N ALA A 474 -21.89 -0.12 -9.74
CA ALA A 474 -21.59 -0.35 -11.17
C ALA A 474 -21.88 -1.79 -11.63
N TYR A 475 -22.10 -2.72 -10.68
CA TYR A 475 -22.56 -4.07 -10.98
C TYR A 475 -24.04 -4.13 -11.35
N THR A 476 -24.84 -3.11 -11.00
CA THR A 476 -26.26 -3.07 -11.33
C THR A 476 -26.43 -2.80 -12.82
N PRO A 477 -27.02 -3.71 -13.61
CA PRO A 477 -27.14 -3.55 -15.06
C PRO A 477 -28.18 -2.49 -15.43
N GLY A 478 -28.00 -1.86 -16.60
CA GLY A 478 -28.98 -0.92 -17.19
C GLY A 478 -28.97 0.50 -16.63
N LEU A 479 -28.02 0.85 -15.76
CA LEU A 479 -27.85 2.19 -15.20
C LEU A 479 -26.72 2.94 -15.91
N PRO A 480 -26.70 4.30 -15.86
CA PRO A 480 -25.60 5.08 -16.44
C PRO A 480 -24.21 4.79 -15.83
N THR A 481 -24.18 4.19 -14.63
CA THR A 481 -22.95 3.80 -13.92
C THR A 481 -22.59 2.33 -14.13
N SER A 482 -23.38 1.55 -14.88
CA SER A 482 -23.11 0.13 -15.13
C SER A 482 -21.75 -0.05 -15.82
N ASN A 483 -20.93 -0.96 -15.30
CA ASN A 483 -19.56 -1.23 -15.77
C ASN A 483 -18.58 -0.02 -15.71
N ASP A 484 -18.94 1.07 -15.02
CA ASP A 484 -17.99 2.14 -14.69
C ASP A 484 -17.17 1.74 -13.46
N TRP A 485 -16.05 1.05 -13.70
CA TRP A 485 -15.18 0.54 -12.64
C TRP A 485 -14.42 1.64 -11.89
N ILE A 486 -14.22 2.82 -12.51
CA ILE A 486 -13.59 3.97 -11.81
C ILE A 486 -14.59 4.57 -10.83
N TYR A 487 -15.84 4.77 -11.28
CA TYR A 487 -16.94 5.17 -10.40
C TYR A 487 -17.06 4.22 -9.22
N GLU A 488 -17.09 2.91 -9.48
CA GLU A 488 -17.28 1.92 -8.42
C GLU A 488 -16.11 1.90 -7.42
N ALA A 489 -14.87 2.05 -7.89
CA ALA A 489 -13.71 2.18 -7.00
C ALA A 489 -13.83 3.42 -6.11
N CYS A 490 -14.25 4.56 -6.68
CA CYS A 490 -14.51 5.79 -5.94
C CYS A 490 -15.66 5.62 -4.94
N ARG A 491 -16.75 4.94 -5.34
CA ARG A 491 -17.95 4.70 -4.52
C ARG A 491 -17.63 3.81 -3.32
N ILE A 492 -16.95 2.68 -3.51
CA ILE A 492 -16.53 1.80 -2.40
C ILE A 492 -15.57 2.54 -1.47
N THR A 493 -14.63 3.31 -2.01
CA THR A 493 -13.74 4.14 -1.19
C THR A 493 -14.52 5.17 -0.38
N ALA A 494 -15.49 5.84 -0.99
CA ALA A 494 -16.36 6.81 -0.31
C ALA A 494 -17.18 6.15 0.81
N LEU A 495 -17.68 4.92 0.63
CA LEU A 495 -18.41 4.17 1.68
C LEU A 495 -17.52 3.91 2.90
N ILE A 496 -16.29 3.44 2.70
CA ILE A 496 -15.32 3.21 3.78
C ILE A 496 -14.99 4.53 4.47
N TYR A 497 -14.64 5.53 3.66
CA TYR A 497 -14.16 6.83 4.12
C TYR A 497 -15.24 7.56 4.93
N MET A 498 -16.44 7.69 4.38
CA MET A 498 -17.57 8.33 5.04
C MET A 498 -17.97 7.62 6.33
N SER A 499 -18.04 6.29 6.33
CA SER A 499 -18.37 5.55 7.55
C SER A 499 -17.36 5.83 8.66
N ALA A 500 -16.06 5.90 8.35
CA ALA A 500 -15.03 6.26 9.33
C ALA A 500 -15.22 7.68 9.89
N LEU A 501 -15.55 8.67 9.05
CA LEU A 501 -15.80 10.04 9.48
C LEU A 501 -17.01 10.14 10.42
N ILE A 502 -18.12 9.47 10.08
CA ILE A 502 -19.37 9.52 10.86
C ILE A 502 -19.20 8.83 12.22
N THR A 503 -18.68 7.61 12.18
CA THR A 503 -18.60 6.77 13.39
C THR A 503 -17.39 7.10 14.25
N GLY A 504 -16.42 7.86 13.71
CA GLY A 504 -15.19 8.16 14.41
C GLY A 504 -14.42 6.90 14.77
N VAL A 505 -14.31 5.98 13.81
CA VAL A 505 -13.52 4.75 13.91
C VAL A 505 -12.45 4.71 12.80
N PRO A 506 -11.34 3.94 12.99
CA PRO A 506 -10.35 3.74 11.94
C PRO A 506 -10.95 3.17 10.64
N PHE A 507 -10.33 3.48 9.49
CA PHE A 507 -10.73 2.95 8.18
C PHE A 507 -10.76 1.41 8.16
N SER A 508 -9.85 0.77 8.91
CA SER A 508 -9.81 -0.68 9.04
C SER A 508 -11.07 -1.29 9.67
N GLN A 509 -11.73 -0.56 10.55
CA GLN A 509 -13.01 -0.98 11.14
C GLN A 509 -14.17 -0.58 10.23
N ALA A 510 -14.13 0.62 9.65
CA ALA A 510 -15.17 1.12 8.75
C ALA A 510 -15.32 0.31 7.44
N ALA A 511 -14.31 -0.49 7.07
CA ALA A 511 -14.38 -1.38 5.91
C ALA A 511 -15.12 -2.69 6.17
N ASP A 512 -15.42 -3.02 7.42
CA ASP A 512 -16.28 -4.15 7.77
C ASP A 512 -17.74 -3.79 7.43
N PRO A 513 -18.42 -4.54 6.54
CA PRO A 513 -19.79 -4.25 6.15
C PRO A 513 -20.77 -4.23 7.33
N THR A 514 -20.49 -5.00 8.39
CA THR A 514 -21.35 -5.07 9.58
C THR A 514 -21.23 -3.83 10.47
N LEU A 515 -20.07 -3.15 10.41
CA LEU A 515 -19.79 -1.92 11.16
C LEU A 515 -20.00 -0.66 10.31
N ASN A 516 -20.10 -0.81 8.98
CA ASN A 516 -20.21 0.32 8.07
C ASN A 516 -21.61 0.96 8.12
N ALA A 517 -21.70 2.17 8.66
CA ALA A 517 -22.97 2.87 8.90
C ALA A 517 -23.75 3.17 7.59
N VAL A 518 -23.03 3.40 6.48
CA VAL A 518 -23.64 3.73 5.19
C VAL A 518 -24.17 2.47 4.50
N VAL A 519 -23.41 1.38 4.53
CA VAL A 519 -23.84 0.08 3.98
C VAL A 519 -25.05 -0.46 4.73
N ARG A 520 -25.09 -0.32 6.06
CA ARG A 520 -26.25 -0.71 6.87
C ARG A 520 -27.53 0.04 6.47
N GLU A 521 -27.42 1.32 6.13
CA GLU A 521 -28.56 2.11 5.64
C GLU A 521 -28.97 1.68 4.24
N ALA A 522 -28.01 1.48 3.32
CA ALA A 522 -28.32 0.98 1.98
C ALA A 522 -29.01 -0.40 2.01
N ALA A 523 -28.58 -1.30 2.90
CA ALA A 523 -29.20 -2.62 3.11
C ALA A 523 -30.59 -2.55 3.75
N SER A 524 -30.97 -1.43 4.38
CA SER A 524 -32.34 -1.23 4.87
C SER A 524 -33.30 -0.74 3.78
N ILE A 525 -32.75 -0.21 2.67
CA ILE A 525 -33.51 0.31 1.53
C ILE A 525 -33.67 -0.78 0.44
N SER A 526 -32.72 -1.71 0.36
CA SER A 526 -32.68 -2.79 -0.64
C SER A 526 -33.08 -4.13 -0.03
N ASP A 527 -33.84 -4.95 -0.77
CA ASP A 527 -34.12 -6.35 -0.41
C ASP A 527 -32.92 -7.29 -0.69
N GLU A 528 -31.82 -6.76 -1.25
CA GLU A 528 -30.60 -7.54 -1.47
C GLU A 528 -29.91 -7.87 -0.15
N GLY A 529 -29.55 -9.14 0.03
CA GLY A 529 -28.93 -9.63 1.27
C GLY A 529 -27.65 -8.89 1.67
N TRP A 530 -27.31 -8.99 2.96
CA TRP A 530 -26.14 -8.32 3.53
C TRP A 530 -24.84 -8.70 2.80
N PRO A 531 -24.01 -7.72 2.38
CA PRO A 531 -22.72 -8.02 1.77
C PRO A 531 -21.83 -8.72 2.80
N THR A 532 -21.52 -9.99 2.55
CA THR A 532 -20.64 -10.81 3.40
C THR A 532 -19.16 -10.48 3.17
N LYS A 533 -18.85 -9.86 2.03
CA LYS A 533 -17.51 -9.53 1.59
C LYS A 533 -17.03 -8.19 2.15
N ARG A 534 -15.82 -8.16 2.70
CA ARG A 534 -15.22 -6.91 3.19
C ARG A 534 -15.04 -5.90 2.05
N LEU A 535 -15.35 -4.63 2.31
CA LEU A 535 -15.33 -3.60 1.26
C LEU A 535 -13.95 -3.44 0.60
N THR A 536 -12.86 -3.71 1.32
CA THR A 536 -11.50 -3.66 0.75
C THR A 536 -11.22 -4.74 -0.27
N GLU A 537 -11.85 -5.90 -0.14
CA GLU A 537 -11.72 -6.99 -1.11
C GLU A 537 -12.48 -6.63 -2.40
N SER A 538 -13.71 -6.12 -2.26
CA SER A 538 -14.48 -5.59 -3.39
C SER A 538 -13.75 -4.44 -4.07
N LEU A 539 -13.13 -3.54 -3.31
CA LEU A 539 -12.35 -2.43 -3.84
C LEU A 539 -11.17 -2.92 -4.68
N TYR A 540 -10.41 -3.91 -4.18
CA TYR A 540 -9.28 -4.47 -4.91
C TYR A 540 -9.72 -5.09 -6.25
N GLU A 541 -10.78 -5.89 -6.26
CA GLU A 541 -11.30 -6.49 -7.50
C GLU A 541 -11.76 -5.45 -8.51
N VAL A 542 -12.39 -4.37 -8.06
CA VAL A 542 -12.82 -3.28 -8.93
C VAL A 542 -11.61 -2.52 -9.47
N VAL A 543 -10.60 -2.24 -8.64
CA VAL A 543 -9.35 -1.62 -9.08
C VAL A 543 -8.65 -2.47 -10.15
N GLU A 544 -8.65 -3.81 -10.02
CA GLU A 544 -8.11 -4.73 -11.04
C GLU A 544 -8.86 -4.66 -12.38
N ARG A 545 -10.13 -4.26 -12.38
CA ARG A 545 -10.92 -4.05 -13.61
C ARG A 545 -10.68 -2.70 -14.27
N THR A 546 -9.97 -1.77 -13.61
CA THR A 546 -9.58 -0.48 -14.19
C THR A 546 -8.25 -0.58 -14.93
N ASN A 547 -7.98 0.36 -15.84
CA ASN A 547 -6.64 0.50 -16.41
C ASN A 547 -5.68 1.13 -15.38
N THR A 548 -4.97 0.29 -14.64
CA THR A 548 -3.94 0.75 -13.69
C THR A 548 -2.62 1.12 -14.38
N GLY A 549 -2.42 0.78 -15.66
CA GLY A 549 -1.17 1.01 -16.41
C GLY A 549 -0.72 2.47 -16.40
N ASP A 550 -1.67 3.40 -16.54
CA ASP A 550 -1.39 4.85 -16.57
C ASP A 550 -1.87 5.58 -15.30
N SER A 551 -2.16 4.82 -14.24
CA SER A 551 -2.65 5.28 -12.92
C SER A 551 -3.76 6.34 -13.00
N TRP A 552 -4.66 6.16 -13.97
CA TRP A 552 -5.83 7.01 -14.29
C TRP A 552 -5.50 8.42 -14.82
N ASN A 553 -4.32 8.64 -15.42
CA ASN A 553 -3.99 9.88 -16.13
C ASN A 553 -4.22 11.16 -15.28
N ASN A 554 -5.14 12.05 -15.68
CA ASN A 554 -5.39 13.30 -14.95
C ASN A 554 -6.11 13.05 -13.62
N MET A 555 -6.60 11.83 -13.38
CA MET A 555 -7.16 11.37 -12.10
C MET A 555 -6.13 10.67 -11.19
N VAL A 556 -4.83 10.83 -11.43
CA VAL A 556 -3.76 10.20 -10.61
C VAL A 556 -3.87 10.53 -9.12
N GLY A 557 -4.32 11.74 -8.76
CA GLY A 557 -4.60 12.12 -7.37
C GLY A 557 -5.76 11.35 -6.76
N VAL A 558 -6.83 11.12 -7.53
CA VAL A 558 -7.98 10.30 -7.13
C VAL A 558 -7.56 8.84 -6.95
N PHE A 559 -6.78 8.29 -7.88
CA PHE A 559 -6.27 6.92 -7.79
C PHE A 559 -5.40 6.72 -6.54
N TYR A 560 -4.53 7.69 -6.23
CA TYR A 560 -3.76 7.68 -4.99
C TYR A 560 -4.66 7.69 -3.74
N TRP A 561 -5.70 8.54 -3.72
CA TRP A 561 -6.68 8.59 -2.62
C TRP A 561 -7.41 7.24 -2.45
N VAL A 562 -7.91 6.66 -3.55
CA VAL A 562 -8.56 5.33 -3.57
C VAL A 562 -7.65 4.27 -2.96
N CYS A 563 -6.43 4.14 -3.48
CA CYS A 563 -5.52 3.08 -3.05
C CYS A 563 -5.02 3.30 -1.63
N VAL A 564 -4.75 4.54 -1.20
CA VAL A 564 -4.23 4.80 0.15
C VAL A 564 -5.29 4.59 1.23
N VAL A 565 -6.55 4.98 0.98
CA VAL A 565 -7.69 4.65 1.85
C VAL A 565 -7.90 3.13 1.88
N GLY A 566 -7.89 2.48 0.71
CA GLY A 566 -8.01 1.03 0.59
C GLY A 566 -6.92 0.27 1.36
N SER A 567 -5.65 0.71 1.28
CA SER A 567 -4.53 0.14 2.03
C SER A 567 -4.71 0.25 3.54
N ALA A 568 -5.07 1.43 4.02
CA ALA A 568 -5.34 1.66 5.44
C ALA A 568 -6.52 0.81 5.93
N ALA A 569 -7.59 0.78 5.13
CA ALA A 569 -8.80 0.02 5.37
C ALA A 569 -8.60 -1.50 5.34
N ALA A 570 -7.61 -2.00 4.59
CA ALA A 570 -7.30 -3.42 4.50
C ALA A 570 -6.43 -3.92 5.68
N ARG A 571 -6.12 -3.05 6.66
CA ARG A 571 -5.43 -3.46 7.89
C ARG A 571 -6.31 -4.42 8.71
N THR A 572 -5.72 -5.53 9.13
CA THR A 572 -6.34 -6.54 9.99
C THR A 572 -5.44 -6.86 11.18
N SER A 573 -6.01 -7.37 12.27
CA SER A 573 -5.24 -7.76 13.47
C SER A 573 -4.19 -8.83 13.18
N ALA A 574 -4.44 -9.71 12.21
CA ALA A 574 -3.49 -10.72 11.74
C ALA A 574 -2.19 -10.08 11.20
N ILE A 575 -2.31 -8.97 10.48
CA ILE A 575 -1.17 -8.27 9.86
C ILE A 575 -0.31 -7.57 10.91
N ILE A 576 -0.90 -7.17 12.04
CA ILE A 576 -0.17 -6.55 13.15
C ILE A 576 0.75 -7.57 13.83
N SER A 577 0.32 -8.85 13.90
CA SER A 577 1.01 -9.94 14.60
C SER A 577 2.01 -10.68 13.70
N THR A 578 2.98 -9.95 13.17
CA THR A 578 3.98 -10.38 12.16
C THR A 578 4.89 -11.56 12.52
N ASN A 579 4.84 -12.09 13.74
CA ASN A 579 5.70 -13.22 14.14
C ASN A 579 5.07 -14.60 13.87
N SER A 580 3.77 -14.67 13.61
CA SER A 580 3.12 -15.91 13.21
C SER A 580 2.97 -15.94 11.70
N ARG A 581 3.63 -16.92 11.06
CA ARG A 581 3.28 -17.31 9.69
C ARG A 581 1.78 -17.61 9.70
N PRO A 582 0.96 -16.99 8.83
CA PRO A 582 -0.50 -17.15 8.87
C PRO A 582 -0.82 -18.63 8.86
N SER A 583 -1.32 -19.15 9.98
CA SER A 583 -1.53 -20.59 10.16
C SER A 583 -2.82 -21.05 9.50
N VAL A 584 -3.66 -20.11 9.06
CA VAL A 584 -5.00 -20.36 8.52
C VAL A 584 -5.11 -19.72 7.14
N HIS A 585 -5.62 -20.49 6.15
CA HIS A 585 -5.81 -20.02 4.78
C HIS A 585 -6.71 -18.77 4.68
N SER A 586 -7.60 -18.58 5.65
CA SER A 586 -8.55 -17.45 5.70
C SER A 586 -7.88 -16.07 5.83
N GLU A 587 -6.65 -15.97 6.34
CA GLU A 587 -5.95 -14.67 6.52
C GLU A 587 -5.07 -14.30 5.31
N ALA A 588 -4.82 -15.24 4.40
CA ALA A 588 -3.92 -15.04 3.28
C ALA A 588 -4.47 -14.02 2.28
N TYR A 589 -5.76 -14.09 1.94
CA TYR A 589 -6.37 -13.21 0.96
C TYR A 589 -6.53 -11.76 1.43
N PRO A 590 -6.99 -11.45 2.67
CA PRO A 590 -6.96 -10.08 3.17
C PRO A 590 -5.56 -9.47 3.22
N THR A 591 -4.55 -10.29 3.57
CA THR A 591 -3.14 -9.87 3.55
C THR A 591 -2.69 -9.55 2.13
N TRP A 592 -3.05 -10.38 1.15
CA TRP A 592 -2.81 -10.15 -0.27
C TRP A 592 -3.43 -8.82 -0.74
N VAL A 593 -4.71 -8.61 -0.44
CA VAL A 593 -5.45 -7.39 -0.78
C VAL A 593 -4.77 -6.14 -0.21
N LYS A 594 -4.36 -6.16 1.07
CA LYS A 594 -3.62 -5.04 1.67
C LYS A 594 -2.32 -4.75 0.91
N ARG A 595 -1.57 -5.78 0.55
CA ARG A 595 -0.30 -5.63 -0.17
C ARG A 595 -0.51 -5.05 -1.57
N CYS A 596 -1.50 -5.53 -2.30
CA CYS A 596 -1.82 -5.00 -3.63
C CYS A 596 -2.19 -3.52 -3.58
N LEU A 597 -3.13 -3.14 -2.72
CA LEU A 597 -3.54 -1.74 -2.55
C LEU A 597 -2.35 -0.85 -2.11
N THR A 598 -1.48 -1.39 -1.25
CA THR A 598 -0.25 -0.69 -0.79
C THR A 598 0.73 -0.49 -1.94
N MET A 599 0.89 -1.47 -2.82
CA MET A 599 1.75 -1.33 -4.00
C MET A 599 1.17 -0.38 -5.03
N PHE A 600 -0.15 -0.41 -5.27
CA PHE A 600 -0.81 0.55 -6.14
C PHE A 600 -0.58 1.98 -5.63
N SER A 601 -0.87 2.25 -4.35
CA SER A 601 -0.65 3.57 -3.76
C SER A 601 0.84 3.99 -3.73
N SER A 602 1.75 3.06 -3.44
CA SER A 602 3.21 3.29 -3.48
C SER A 602 3.70 3.64 -4.89
N ARG A 603 3.15 2.98 -5.91
CA ARG A 603 3.46 3.28 -7.31
C ARG A 603 2.95 4.65 -7.72
N THR A 604 1.70 4.99 -7.39
CA THR A 604 1.14 6.31 -7.70
C THR A 604 1.91 7.42 -6.99
N LEU A 605 2.33 7.18 -5.75
CA LEU A 605 3.22 8.08 -5.02
C LEU A 605 4.53 8.29 -5.76
N ALA A 606 5.20 7.23 -6.22
CA ALA A 606 6.46 7.33 -6.94
C ALA A 606 6.34 8.10 -8.26
N LEU A 607 5.20 7.96 -8.97
CA LEU A 607 4.93 8.72 -10.19
C LEU A 607 4.77 10.23 -9.91
N MET A 608 4.14 10.59 -8.80
CA MET A 608 3.84 11.98 -8.45
C MET A 608 4.95 12.69 -7.67
N ILE A 609 5.81 11.98 -6.94
CA ILE A 609 6.73 12.58 -5.96
C ILE A 609 7.68 13.62 -6.55
N PHE A 610 8.07 13.51 -7.82
CA PHE A 610 8.94 14.47 -8.49
C PHE A 610 8.20 15.48 -9.36
N GLU A 611 6.95 15.20 -9.71
CA GLU A 611 6.13 16.05 -10.57
C GLU A 611 5.27 17.01 -9.76
N HIS A 612 4.62 16.49 -8.71
CA HIS A 612 3.67 17.19 -7.85
C HIS A 612 3.92 16.95 -6.36
N PRO A 613 5.15 17.18 -5.85
CA PRO A 613 5.46 16.87 -4.46
C PRO A 613 4.62 17.67 -3.45
N LEU A 614 4.34 18.94 -3.73
CA LEU A 614 3.58 19.81 -2.82
C LEU A 614 2.10 19.40 -2.72
N PRO A 615 1.36 19.22 -3.83
CA PRO A 615 0.03 18.60 -3.79
C PRO A 615 -0.03 17.29 -2.99
N LEU A 616 0.95 16.42 -3.20
CA LEU A 616 1.01 15.11 -2.53
C LEU A 616 1.24 15.24 -1.03
N LEU A 617 2.15 16.13 -0.61
CA LEU A 617 2.40 16.42 0.79
C LEU A 617 1.15 17.00 1.48
N VAL A 618 0.46 17.95 0.85
CA VAL A 618 -0.77 18.54 1.39
C VAL A 618 -1.86 17.47 1.54
N THR A 619 -2.02 16.62 0.52
CA THR A 619 -2.90 15.45 0.53
C THR A 619 -2.62 14.55 1.74
N GLN A 620 -1.35 14.20 1.98
CA GLN A 620 -0.95 13.34 3.09
C GLN A 620 -1.18 13.99 4.45
N LYS A 621 -0.89 15.29 4.60
CA LYS A 621 -1.17 16.02 5.85
C LYS A 621 -2.67 16.06 6.15
N LYS A 622 -3.51 16.34 5.14
CA LYS A 622 -4.97 16.31 5.29
C LYS A 622 -5.43 14.91 5.72
N MET A 623 -4.90 13.86 5.10
CA MET A 623 -5.20 12.48 5.49
C MET A 623 -4.76 12.14 6.92
N HIS A 624 -3.56 12.53 7.35
CA HIS A 624 -3.11 12.31 8.73
C HIS A 624 -4.00 13.02 9.75
N LYS A 625 -4.41 14.25 9.46
CA LYS A 625 -5.36 15.00 10.31
C LYS A 625 -6.66 14.21 10.47
N ILE A 626 -7.18 13.67 9.38
CA ILE A 626 -8.41 12.87 9.37
C ILE A 626 -8.24 11.59 10.19
N GLN A 627 -7.17 10.83 9.97
CA GLN A 627 -6.87 9.62 10.76
C GLN A 627 -6.74 9.91 12.26
N ALA A 628 -6.11 11.03 12.62
CA ALA A 628 -6.00 11.45 14.01
C ALA A 628 -7.36 11.76 14.64
N LEU A 629 -8.30 12.35 13.88
CA LEU A 629 -9.65 12.67 14.35
C LEU A 629 -10.54 11.43 14.46
N VAL A 630 -10.54 10.55 13.46
CA VAL A 630 -11.34 9.31 13.51
C VAL A 630 -10.81 8.26 14.49
N GLY A 631 -9.54 8.36 14.94
CA GLY A 631 -9.02 7.48 15.99
C GLY A 631 -9.34 7.93 17.42
N ARG A 632 -9.52 9.24 17.63
CA ARG A 632 -9.74 9.83 18.98
C ARG A 632 -11.15 9.57 19.51
N ASN A 633 -12.15 9.64 18.64
CA ASN A 633 -13.56 9.50 19.03
C ASN A 633 -13.92 8.11 19.57
N ALA A 634 -13.11 7.09 19.28
CA ALA A 634 -13.26 5.76 19.89
C ALA A 634 -13.02 5.76 21.42
N SER A 635 -12.21 6.69 21.94
CA SER A 635 -11.89 6.78 23.38
C SER A 635 -12.88 7.64 24.18
N HIS A 636 -13.59 8.54 23.50
CA HIS A 636 -14.71 9.28 24.04
C HIS A 636 -15.93 9.01 23.16
N PRO A 637 -16.61 7.85 23.34
CA PRO A 637 -17.83 7.59 22.61
C PRO A 637 -18.74 8.78 22.85
N ARG A 638 -19.10 9.49 21.76
CA ARG A 638 -20.16 10.49 21.83
C ARG A 638 -21.32 9.75 22.48
N VAL A 639 -21.68 10.18 23.69
CA VAL A 639 -22.88 9.70 24.35
C VAL A 639 -24.02 10.24 23.49
N PHE A 640 -24.32 9.55 22.40
CA PHE A 640 -25.62 9.58 21.77
C PHE A 640 -26.55 9.00 22.83
N GLN A 641 -26.96 9.85 23.77
CA GLN A 641 -28.13 9.60 24.57
C GLN A 641 -29.25 9.44 23.56
N GLU A 642 -29.65 8.19 23.34
CA GLU A 642 -30.91 7.83 22.72
C GLU A 642 -32.01 8.53 23.54
N TYR A 643 -32.36 9.74 23.15
CA TYR A 643 -33.67 10.30 23.47
C TYR A 643 -34.65 9.61 22.54
N SER A 644 -35.05 8.39 22.94
CA SER A 644 -36.32 7.77 22.56
C SER A 644 -37.40 8.14 23.56
#